data_AF-A0A838IBK1-F1
#
_entry.id   AF-A0A838IBK1-F1
#
_cell.length_a   1.000
_cell.length_b   1.000
_cell.length_c   1.000
_cell.angle_alpha   90.00
_cell.angle_beta   90.00
_cell.angle_gamma   90.00
#
_symmetry.space_group_name_H-M   'P 1'
#
loop_
_entity.id
_entity.type
_entity.pdbx_description
1 polymer ?
#
loop_
_entity_poly.entity_id
_entity_poly.type
_entity_poly.pdbx_seq_one_letter_code
_entity_poly.pdbx_strand_id
1 'polypeptide(L)'
;MTPRAAAVLAILTLLALVGCQTTASDPAGERFREDVLPVLEARCAAAVCHGYTNAGLARGESLEEGGFYLRTDLSGRILDWQAARAASQRFINTADNPRFSSLVRKPMAEVYGGLPHGGGTNFLSPSDPGLEAVRAWIALEQGGGEDLAGQDRAGERAGPAERFFAERVQPHLLSRGCAVAACHGPESFVPYRLDPGVVTAEGQIALSRAMTRHNYEASLPFLSLDGDAAQSRLLKKGLPLEAGGITHRGGNRTFFTGWDDPATDDILAWATLEQRAALGERAGRGVEALIYVRGPVQAGLGFDQSSFVPGSDIILRTPAGPDGVDQNLTAHLHAGAADIRHPAVSPDGLRVAFAMRRSEAEGLQLFELTLATGEARALTADPARLASGAVLANVMPVYASAHEIYFVSNRHDTLADGLQTRDMSIYRLAGPGQPPERLTFGPGPELNPRRFNVGAMQGYLVFAHRRIFGDADETVGFSFPLDLHVDYHIYFGITPEERLFFEFVELPDGRALTIAGDPDNVWAGGRLGLIDRNLGPQLQAATPVDKAAVAPAVRNFRVLDPSVSARGRSVGGIYRDPAALADGSILAAWAPGPIDLGDPEARPRFRIVHLRFEEATSGCVTSACLPNLIARDVWVEDRAGGLSVHSARPVIVRALGGPSAVVLDPLAASLVSIDDAPVNQGILESLFPTGPKRFRTDARYMRFVEALPHAPRHAGQATGARILGEVALYDDHSVHVVVPAGVAFRTQLLDADRMALGVQHNRWLFNWPGQHFKESVGRHLYDARCGGCHGAASGKGADLFGPTDTLTGATVTLARYVDRNPRLPRPPVVLTDATRQEIDFARAVWPIIEQRCANAGCHGATGTGLVLEPVQAAYGALLVEGYGSGGARKYVDVTHTQARSSYLIELVYERELDAPRALIAHPALGLSDEERLVLVRWIETGAHYLLEEHQ
;
A
#
# COMPACT_ATOMS: atom_id res chain seq x y z
N MET A 1 8.41 61.71 71.33
CA MET A 1 8.01 62.18 69.99
C MET A 1 7.06 61.16 69.40
N THR A 2 5.86 61.57 69.01
CA THR A 2 4.71 60.68 68.81
C THR A 2 4.84 59.75 67.59
N PRO A 3 4.36 58.50 67.67
CA PRO A 3 4.48 57.47 66.62
C PRO A 3 3.66 57.73 65.34
N ARG A 4 3.05 58.92 65.20
CA ARG A 4 2.27 59.32 64.02
C ARG A 4 3.12 59.93 62.88
N ALA A 5 4.36 60.33 63.13
CA ALA A 5 5.22 60.92 62.09
C ALA A 5 6.02 59.87 61.28
N ALA A 6 6.33 58.70 61.87
CA ALA A 6 7.07 57.63 61.18
C ALA A 6 6.18 56.80 60.23
N ALA A 7 4.89 56.69 60.52
CA ALA A 7 3.95 55.93 59.67
C ALA A 7 3.60 56.63 58.35
N VAL A 8 3.60 57.97 58.32
CA VAL A 8 3.26 58.74 57.11
C VAL A 8 4.42 58.74 56.10
N LEU A 9 5.67 58.71 56.56
CA LEU A 9 6.82 58.65 55.66
C LEU A 9 6.99 57.25 55.03
N ALA A 10 6.73 56.16 55.79
CA ALA A 10 6.78 54.80 55.27
C ALA A 10 5.68 54.50 54.24
N ILE A 11 4.47 55.06 54.41
CA ILE A 11 3.36 54.89 53.46
C ILE A 11 3.61 55.68 52.16
N LEU A 12 4.26 56.85 52.22
CA LEU A 12 4.65 57.59 51.01
C LEU A 12 5.83 56.95 50.26
N THR A 13 6.72 56.22 50.93
CA THR A 13 7.78 55.45 50.23
C THR A 13 7.24 54.13 49.64
N LEU A 14 6.24 53.49 50.28
CA LEU A 14 5.59 52.30 49.71
C LEU A 14 4.65 52.64 48.53
N LEU A 15 3.97 53.79 48.54
CA LEU A 15 3.13 54.24 47.40
C LEU A 15 3.96 54.76 46.22
N ALA A 16 5.21 55.19 46.43
CA ALA A 16 6.14 55.52 45.34
C ALA A 16 6.82 54.29 44.72
N LEU A 17 6.79 53.13 45.38
CA LEU A 17 7.35 51.87 44.86
C LEU A 17 6.30 50.92 44.24
N VAL A 18 5.01 51.23 44.36
CA VAL A 18 3.91 50.50 43.70
C VAL A 18 3.44 51.22 42.40
N GLY A 19 3.97 52.41 42.12
CA GLY A 19 3.57 53.25 40.98
C GLY A 19 4.49 53.24 39.75
N CYS A 20 5.47 52.34 39.67
CA CYS A 20 6.34 52.20 38.50
C CYS A 20 6.67 50.72 38.23
N GLN A 21 5.65 49.89 38.01
CA GLN A 21 5.82 48.89 36.95
C GLN A 21 5.58 49.65 35.66
N THR A 22 6.65 50.19 35.08
CA THR A 22 6.66 50.48 33.66
C THR A 22 6.13 49.23 32.98
N THR A 23 4.97 49.32 32.34
CA THR A 23 4.54 48.32 31.37
C THR A 23 5.76 48.11 30.49
N ALA A 24 6.40 46.94 30.59
CA ALA A 24 7.46 46.59 29.67
C ALA A 24 6.83 46.79 28.29
N SER A 25 7.40 47.69 27.48
CA SER A 25 6.93 47.85 26.12
C SER A 25 7.01 46.46 25.48
N ASP A 26 5.97 46.09 24.75
CA ASP A 26 5.91 44.87 23.96
C ASP A 26 5.95 45.28 22.49
N PRO A 27 7.14 45.64 21.95
CA PRO A 27 7.27 46.12 20.59
C PRO A 27 6.71 45.14 19.56
N ALA A 28 6.80 43.83 19.83
CA ALA A 28 6.24 42.80 18.97
C ALA A 28 4.70 42.84 18.98
N GLY A 29 4.08 43.04 20.14
CA GLY A 29 2.63 43.22 20.26
C GLY A 29 2.11 44.49 19.58
N GLU A 30 2.81 45.60 19.75
CA GLU A 30 2.50 46.86 19.06
C GLU A 30 2.64 46.68 17.54
N ARG A 31 3.75 46.10 17.08
CA ARG A 31 4.00 45.79 15.66
C ARG A 31 2.95 44.87 15.06
N PHE A 32 2.55 43.83 15.79
CA PHE A 32 1.49 42.93 15.34
C PHE A 32 0.19 43.68 15.15
N ARG A 33 -0.21 44.47 16.14
CA ARG A 33 -1.48 45.18 16.15
C ARG A 33 -1.56 46.23 15.04
N GLU A 34 -0.49 46.97 14.80
CA GLU A 34 -0.48 48.09 13.85
C GLU A 34 -0.27 47.62 12.42
N ASP A 35 0.65 46.68 12.19
CA ASP A 35 1.12 46.35 10.84
C ASP A 35 0.66 44.97 10.35
N VAL A 36 0.52 43.98 11.24
CA VAL A 36 0.15 42.59 10.85
C VAL A 36 -1.35 42.37 10.88
N LEU A 37 -2.04 42.89 11.89
CA LEU A 37 -3.48 42.73 12.05
C LEU A 37 -4.26 43.19 10.81
N PRO A 38 -3.97 44.36 10.19
CA PRO A 38 -4.66 44.76 8.96
C PRO A 38 -4.39 43.82 7.78
N VAL A 39 -3.20 43.22 7.70
CA VAL A 39 -2.84 42.24 6.66
C VAL A 39 -3.69 40.97 6.84
N LEU A 40 -3.80 40.47 8.07
CA LEU A 40 -4.61 39.29 8.38
C LEU A 40 -6.10 39.55 8.10
N GLU A 41 -6.64 40.70 8.51
CA GLU A 41 -8.04 41.08 8.22
C GLU A 41 -8.30 41.15 6.71
N ALA A 42 -7.39 41.75 5.95
CA ALA A 42 -7.56 41.96 4.51
C ALA A 42 -7.39 40.69 3.68
N ARG A 43 -6.52 39.76 4.09
CA ARG A 43 -6.08 38.64 3.23
C ARG A 43 -6.35 37.24 3.81
N CYS A 44 -6.57 37.10 5.12
CA CYS A 44 -6.61 35.78 5.79
C CYS A 44 -7.88 35.52 6.59
N ALA A 45 -8.46 36.54 7.22
CA ALA A 45 -9.51 36.41 8.25
C ALA A 45 -10.93 36.28 7.69
N ALA A 46 -11.09 36.08 6.38
CA ALA A 46 -12.40 35.76 5.81
C ALA A 46 -12.99 34.50 6.46
N ALA A 47 -14.31 34.47 6.67
CA ALA A 47 -15.00 33.36 7.34
C ALA A 47 -14.83 32.00 6.61
N VAL A 48 -14.61 32.04 5.29
CA VAL A 48 -14.34 30.86 4.45
C VAL A 48 -12.89 30.36 4.54
N CYS A 49 -11.99 31.15 5.14
CA CYS A 49 -10.58 30.82 5.34
C CYS A 49 -10.29 30.60 6.83
N HIS A 50 -9.66 31.58 7.49
CA HIS A 50 -9.25 31.46 8.90
C HIS A 50 -10.22 32.14 9.88
N GLY A 51 -11.16 32.96 9.40
CA GLY A 51 -12.13 33.65 10.26
C GLY A 51 -13.18 32.71 10.86
N TYR A 52 -13.59 32.91 12.12
CA TYR A 52 -14.74 32.25 12.73
C TYR A 52 -15.55 33.20 13.63
N THR A 53 -16.83 32.90 13.83
CA THR A 53 -17.74 33.70 14.66
C THR A 53 -18.36 32.85 15.79
N ASN A 54 -18.73 33.47 16.91
CA ASN A 54 -19.45 32.77 17.99
C ASN A 54 -20.79 32.17 17.50
N ALA A 55 -21.45 32.84 16.55
CA ALA A 55 -22.65 32.32 15.92
C ALA A 55 -22.37 31.05 15.09
N GLY A 56 -21.20 30.93 14.48
CA GLY A 56 -20.73 29.72 13.80
C GLY A 56 -20.53 28.56 14.78
N LEU A 57 -19.81 28.80 15.88
CA LEU A 57 -19.62 27.79 16.94
C LEU A 57 -20.96 27.32 17.54
N ALA A 58 -21.90 28.25 17.76
CA ALA A 58 -23.24 27.92 18.25
C ALA A 58 -24.07 27.09 17.26
N ARG A 59 -23.76 27.15 15.95
CA ARG A 59 -24.33 26.28 14.91
C ARG A 59 -23.59 24.96 14.75
N GLY A 60 -22.59 24.68 15.58
CA GLY A 60 -21.84 23.43 15.59
C GLY A 60 -20.51 23.45 14.83
N GLU A 61 -20.01 24.62 14.40
CA GLU A 61 -18.66 24.69 13.82
C GLU A 61 -17.60 24.24 14.84
N SER A 62 -16.84 23.21 14.50
CA SER A 62 -15.65 22.73 15.21
C SER A 62 -14.41 23.44 14.70
N LEU A 63 -13.55 23.85 15.63
CA LEU A 63 -12.21 24.33 15.31
C LEU A 63 -11.24 23.19 15.60
N GLU A 64 -10.44 22.82 14.60
CA GLU A 64 -9.36 21.85 14.81
C GLU A 64 -8.38 22.40 15.85
N GLU A 65 -8.03 21.55 16.83
CA GLU A 65 -7.05 21.92 17.84
C GLU A 65 -5.70 22.22 17.17
N GLY A 66 -5.10 23.36 17.51
CA GLY A 66 -3.86 23.81 16.90
C GLY A 66 -4.01 24.50 15.53
N GLY A 67 -5.20 24.50 14.90
CA GLY A 67 -5.42 25.15 13.60
C GLY A 67 -5.25 26.68 13.61
N PHE A 68 -5.01 27.28 12.43
CA PHE A 68 -4.94 28.73 12.28
C PHE A 68 -6.35 29.32 12.17
N TYR A 69 -6.89 29.80 13.30
CA TYR A 69 -8.24 30.37 13.36
C TYR A 69 -8.24 31.73 14.07
N LEU A 70 -8.94 32.69 13.47
CA LEU A 70 -9.02 34.07 13.90
C LEU A 70 -10.47 34.40 14.24
N ARG A 71 -10.73 34.87 15.46
CA ARG A 71 -12.09 35.23 15.87
C ARG A 71 -12.48 36.56 15.23
N THR A 72 -13.51 36.56 14.41
CA THR A 72 -13.96 37.74 13.67
C THR A 72 -15.41 38.10 13.91
N ASP A 73 -15.80 39.32 13.51
CA ASP A 73 -17.19 39.64 13.19
C ASP A 73 -17.57 39.13 11.77
N LEU A 74 -18.80 39.43 11.35
CA LEU A 74 -19.33 39.04 10.03
C LEU A 74 -18.62 39.74 8.86
N SER A 75 -17.91 40.84 9.11
CA SER A 75 -17.13 41.57 8.10
C SER A 75 -15.68 41.11 8.00
N GLY A 76 -15.26 40.14 8.82
CA GLY A 76 -13.89 39.63 8.85
C GLY A 76 -12.95 40.44 9.75
N ARG A 77 -13.45 41.39 10.53
CA ARG A 77 -12.63 42.15 11.49
C ARG A 77 -12.32 41.31 12.71
N ILE A 78 -11.07 41.28 13.13
CA ILE A 78 -10.59 40.48 14.25
C ILE A 78 -11.04 41.13 15.55
N LEU A 79 -11.76 40.36 16.38
CA LEU A 79 -12.36 40.84 17.63
C LEU A 79 -11.37 40.82 18.81
N ASP A 80 -10.29 40.06 18.69
CA ASP A 80 -9.28 39.89 19.74
C ASP A 80 -7.89 39.73 19.11
N TRP A 81 -7.15 40.84 19.07
CA TRP A 81 -5.83 40.86 18.45
C TRP A 81 -4.79 40.07 19.25
N GLN A 82 -4.96 39.94 20.57
CA GLN A 82 -4.04 39.17 21.41
C GLN A 82 -4.20 37.68 21.14
N ALA A 83 -5.44 37.21 21.05
CA ALA A 83 -5.74 35.84 20.63
C ALA A 83 -5.29 35.57 19.19
N ALA A 84 -5.45 36.54 18.27
CA ALA A 84 -4.96 36.42 16.90
C ALA A 84 -3.43 36.32 16.85
N ARG A 85 -2.71 37.12 17.63
CA ARG A 85 -1.25 37.03 17.77
C ARG A 85 -0.83 35.65 18.27
N ALA A 86 -1.46 35.14 19.31
CA ALA A 86 -1.18 33.81 19.85
C ALA A 86 -1.45 32.69 18.82
N ALA A 87 -2.52 32.83 18.01
CA ALA A 87 -2.79 31.91 16.92
C ALA A 87 -1.73 31.99 15.81
N SER A 88 -1.30 33.19 15.43
CA SER A 88 -0.24 33.43 14.43
C SER A 88 1.11 32.91 14.89
N GLN A 89 1.45 33.09 16.18
CA GLN A 89 2.70 32.62 16.77
C GLN A 89 2.89 31.10 16.60
N ARG A 90 1.82 30.31 16.47
CA ARG A 90 1.93 28.86 16.20
C ARG A 90 2.53 28.51 14.84
N PHE A 91 2.51 29.44 13.88
CA PHE A 91 2.88 29.23 12.47
C PHE A 91 4.06 30.10 12.04
N ILE A 92 4.89 30.50 13.01
CA ILE A 92 6.11 31.28 12.76
C ILE A 92 7.33 30.57 13.32
N ASN A 93 8.45 30.80 12.66
CA ASN A 93 9.78 30.40 13.08
C ASN A 93 10.57 31.67 13.43
N THR A 94 10.88 31.83 14.71
CA THR A 94 11.72 32.88 15.29
C THR A 94 13.16 32.41 15.53
N ALA A 95 13.41 31.09 15.51
CA ALA A 95 14.73 30.50 15.67
C ALA A 95 15.62 30.60 14.41
N ASP A 96 15.02 30.57 13.22
CA ASP A 96 15.66 30.78 11.91
C ASP A 96 15.21 32.12 11.30
N ASN A 97 15.50 32.35 10.01
CA ASN A 97 15.03 33.54 9.31
C ASN A 97 13.48 33.53 9.20
N PRO A 98 12.79 34.64 9.54
CA PRO A 98 11.33 34.75 9.47
C PRO A 98 10.69 34.30 8.16
N ARG A 99 11.44 34.38 7.04
CA ARG A 99 10.96 33.98 5.70
C ARG A 99 10.55 32.51 5.61
N PHE A 100 11.02 31.66 6.53
CA PHE A 100 10.75 30.22 6.51
C PHE A 100 9.43 29.83 7.19
N SER A 101 8.83 30.77 7.93
CA SER A 101 7.55 30.58 8.64
C SER A 101 6.44 30.14 7.69
N SER A 102 5.58 29.20 8.09
CA SER A 102 4.41 28.81 7.27
C SER A 102 3.47 29.98 7.02
N LEU A 103 3.32 30.89 8.00
CA LEU A 103 2.52 32.11 7.87
C LEU A 103 3.02 33.05 6.75
N VAL A 104 4.30 32.92 6.36
CA VAL A 104 4.91 33.63 5.24
C VAL A 104 4.82 32.79 3.96
N ARG A 105 5.24 31.53 4.01
CA ARG A 105 5.40 30.69 2.81
C ARG A 105 4.09 30.24 2.18
N LYS A 106 3.11 29.78 2.98
CA LYS A 106 1.83 29.30 2.44
C LYS A 106 1.13 30.36 1.57
N PRO A 107 0.96 31.61 2.01
CA PRO A 107 0.32 32.62 1.18
C PRO A 107 1.21 33.21 0.06
N MET A 108 2.50 32.85 -0.04
CA MET A 108 3.45 33.38 -1.03
C MET A 108 3.40 32.62 -2.36
N ALA A 109 3.72 33.30 -3.46
CA ALA A 109 3.82 32.66 -4.78
C ALA A 109 4.90 31.57 -4.82
N GLU A 110 4.57 30.41 -5.41
CA GLU A 110 5.45 29.24 -5.49
C GLU A 110 6.79 29.51 -6.17
N VAL A 111 6.83 30.39 -7.18
CA VAL A 111 8.05 30.77 -7.90
C VAL A 111 9.13 31.36 -6.98
N TYR A 112 8.76 31.83 -5.78
CA TYR A 112 9.68 32.35 -4.77
C TYR A 112 9.88 31.42 -3.57
N GLY A 113 9.40 30.17 -3.64
CA GLY A 113 9.46 29.20 -2.55
C GLY A 113 8.24 29.24 -1.62
N GLY A 114 7.13 29.80 -2.14
CA GLY A 114 5.81 29.64 -1.52
C GLY A 114 5.31 28.20 -1.60
N LEU A 115 4.33 27.87 -0.76
CA LEU A 115 3.75 26.53 -0.68
C LEU A 115 2.29 26.53 -1.12
N PRO A 116 1.77 25.37 -1.54
CA PRO A 116 0.33 25.16 -1.70
C PRO A 116 -0.47 25.69 -0.51
N HIS A 117 -1.45 26.55 -0.80
CA HIS A 117 -2.33 27.15 0.20
C HIS A 117 -3.75 27.31 -0.31
N GLY A 118 -4.71 26.98 0.55
CA GLY A 118 -6.12 26.99 0.19
C GLY A 118 -6.68 28.36 -0.17
N GLY A 119 -6.20 29.42 0.48
CA GLY A 119 -6.55 30.80 0.11
C GLY A 119 -5.88 31.30 -1.17
N GLY A 120 -5.16 30.43 -1.89
CA GLY A 120 -4.30 30.79 -3.03
C GLY A 120 -3.13 31.69 -2.64
N THR A 121 -2.52 32.27 -3.68
CA THR A 121 -1.42 33.24 -3.56
C THR A 121 -1.96 34.59 -3.09
N ASN A 122 -1.65 34.93 -1.85
CA ASN A 122 -1.99 36.23 -1.25
C ASN A 122 -0.83 37.22 -1.29
N PHE A 123 0.39 36.76 -1.54
CA PHE A 123 1.60 37.57 -1.73
C PHE A 123 2.29 37.17 -3.03
N LEU A 124 2.27 38.07 -4.03
CA LEU A 124 2.77 37.78 -5.38
C LEU A 124 4.31 37.87 -5.51
N SER A 125 4.98 38.44 -4.52
CA SER A 125 6.43 38.68 -4.52
C SER A 125 6.98 38.69 -3.08
N PRO A 126 8.27 38.34 -2.86
CA PRO A 126 8.92 38.47 -1.56
C PRO A 126 8.92 39.91 -1.03
N SER A 127 8.80 40.90 -1.92
CA SER A 127 8.78 42.34 -1.60
C SER A 127 7.40 42.91 -1.32
N ASP A 128 6.35 42.09 -1.20
CA ASP A 128 5.01 42.58 -0.87
C ASP A 128 5.02 43.28 0.51
N PRO A 129 4.49 44.52 0.63
CA PRO A 129 4.51 45.27 1.89
C PRO A 129 3.84 44.53 3.05
N GLY A 130 2.77 43.77 2.78
CA GLY A 130 2.09 42.98 3.82
C GLY A 130 2.94 41.80 4.29
N LEU A 131 3.71 41.20 3.40
CA LEU A 131 4.63 40.11 3.74
C LEU A 131 5.83 40.64 4.54
N GLU A 132 6.37 41.79 4.17
CA GLU A 132 7.43 42.47 4.93
C GLU A 132 6.97 42.87 6.33
N ALA A 133 5.73 43.36 6.48
CA ALA A 133 5.14 43.64 7.79
C ALA A 133 5.10 42.40 8.68
N VAL A 134 4.64 41.26 8.15
CA VAL A 134 4.64 39.97 8.87
C VAL A 134 6.05 39.55 9.25
N ARG A 135 7.02 39.60 8.33
CA ARG A 135 8.43 39.22 8.59
C ARG A 135 9.08 40.13 9.63
N ALA A 136 8.83 41.43 9.57
CA ALA A 136 9.35 42.40 10.54
C ALA A 136 8.78 42.18 11.94
N TRP A 137 7.51 41.80 12.05
CA TRP A 137 6.92 41.40 13.33
C TRP A 137 7.57 40.12 13.88
N ILE A 138 7.68 39.07 13.08
CA ILE A 138 8.29 37.79 13.50
C ILE A 138 9.72 38.00 14.02
N ALA A 139 10.49 38.88 13.38
CA ALA A 139 11.86 39.21 13.83
C ALA A 139 11.93 39.86 15.23
N LEU A 140 10.82 40.40 15.74
CA LEU A 140 10.72 40.99 17.08
C LEU A 140 10.14 40.01 18.11
N GLU A 141 9.57 38.89 17.67
CA GLU A 141 8.94 37.92 18.57
C GLU A 141 9.94 37.09 19.36
N GLN A 142 9.49 36.64 20.54
CA GLN A 142 10.24 35.73 21.38
C GLN A 142 9.52 34.38 21.43
N GLY A 143 9.87 33.49 20.50
CA GLY A 143 9.30 32.16 20.39
C GLY A 143 8.19 32.07 19.35
N GLY A 144 8.27 31.01 18.55
CA GLY A 144 7.28 30.59 17.56
C GLY A 144 6.99 29.10 17.70
N GLY A 145 5.79 28.68 17.30
CA GLY A 145 5.38 27.28 17.34
C GLY A 145 6.09 26.39 16.32
N GLU A 146 6.77 26.99 15.34
CA GLU A 146 7.60 26.29 14.36
C GLU A 146 9.09 26.37 14.71
N ASP A 147 9.43 26.98 15.85
CA ASP A 147 10.77 26.85 16.39
C ASP A 147 11.01 25.39 16.72
N LEU A 148 12.14 24.85 16.26
CA LEU A 148 12.55 23.49 16.61
C LEU A 148 12.81 23.32 18.12
N ALA A 149 12.74 24.40 18.91
CA ALA A 149 12.79 24.41 20.36
C ALA A 149 11.51 23.84 20.99
N GLY A 150 11.35 22.52 20.91
CA GLY A 150 10.24 21.77 21.50
C GLY A 150 10.05 20.38 20.89
N GLN A 151 10.58 20.15 19.69
CA GLN A 151 10.56 18.85 18.98
C GLN A 151 11.91 18.12 19.02
N ASP A 152 12.97 18.77 19.50
CA ASP A 152 14.13 18.08 20.03
C ASP A 152 13.65 17.20 21.21
N ARG A 153 13.44 15.91 21.00
CA ARG A 153 13.57 14.93 22.09
C ARG A 153 14.96 15.16 22.69
N ALA A 154 15.04 15.95 23.76
CA ALA A 154 16.27 16.26 24.49
C ALA A 154 17.45 16.79 23.64
N GLY A 155 17.36 17.98 23.08
CA GLY A 155 18.53 18.81 22.70
C GLY A 155 19.58 18.20 21.75
N GLU A 156 19.21 17.25 20.87
CA GLU A 156 20.14 16.73 19.87
C GLU A 156 20.36 17.75 18.74
N ARG A 157 21.50 18.45 18.78
CA ARG A 157 22.07 19.11 17.59
C ARG A 157 22.09 18.11 16.44
N ALA A 158 21.74 18.55 15.22
CA ALA A 158 21.78 17.74 13.99
C ALA A 158 22.98 16.80 14.00
N GLY A 159 22.77 15.49 13.82
CA GLY A 159 23.83 14.49 13.92
C GLY A 159 24.95 14.76 12.90
N PRO A 160 26.14 14.14 13.05
CA PRO A 160 27.23 14.30 12.08
C PRO A 160 26.79 14.04 10.63
N ALA A 161 25.86 13.09 10.42
CA ALA A 161 25.36 12.74 9.09
C ALA A 161 24.38 13.75 8.50
N GLU A 162 23.43 14.27 9.29
CA GLU A 162 22.54 15.35 8.86
C GLU A 162 23.33 16.63 8.50
N ARG A 163 24.37 16.97 9.29
CA ARG A 163 25.26 18.10 8.96
C ARG A 163 26.03 17.86 7.65
N PHE A 164 26.60 16.66 7.48
CA PHE A 164 27.29 16.30 6.25
C PHE A 164 26.35 16.39 5.04
N PHE A 165 25.12 15.88 5.16
CA PHE A 165 24.10 15.99 4.12
C PHE A 165 23.82 17.45 3.76
N ALA A 166 23.59 18.31 4.76
CA ALA A 166 23.31 19.73 4.56
C ALA A 166 24.43 20.48 3.82
N GLU A 167 25.68 20.19 4.19
CA GLU A 167 26.86 20.89 3.67
C GLU A 167 27.35 20.35 2.32
N ARG A 168 27.19 19.04 2.08
CA ARG A 168 27.85 18.33 0.97
C ARG A 168 26.88 17.72 -0.02
N VAL A 169 25.75 17.16 0.42
CA VAL A 169 24.84 16.40 -0.46
C VAL A 169 23.71 17.28 -0.99
N GLN A 170 22.99 17.95 -0.11
CA GLN A 170 21.82 18.76 -0.44
C GLN A 170 22.10 19.82 -1.52
N PRO A 171 23.26 20.53 -1.55
CA PRO A 171 23.57 21.48 -2.61
C PRO A 171 23.60 20.83 -4.01
N HIS A 172 24.09 19.59 -4.13
CA HIS A 172 24.09 18.86 -5.41
C HIS A 172 22.67 18.51 -5.84
N LEU A 173 21.83 18.03 -4.92
CA LEU A 173 20.43 17.67 -5.22
C LEU A 173 19.62 18.87 -5.73
N LEU A 174 19.83 20.04 -5.13
CA LEU A 174 19.12 21.27 -5.51
C LEU A 174 19.65 21.84 -6.84
N SER A 175 20.97 21.98 -6.98
CA SER A 175 21.59 22.58 -8.17
C SER A 175 21.43 21.75 -9.44
N ARG A 176 21.27 20.43 -9.32
CA ARG A 176 21.05 19.51 -10.44
C ARG A 176 19.57 19.27 -10.75
N GLY A 177 18.67 20.04 -10.13
CA GLY A 177 17.26 20.05 -10.46
C GLY A 177 16.49 18.81 -9.97
N CYS A 178 16.95 18.11 -8.92
CA CYS A 178 16.16 17.02 -8.35
C CYS A 178 14.84 17.55 -7.77
N ALA A 179 14.88 18.66 -7.03
CA ALA A 179 13.73 19.25 -6.34
C ALA A 179 12.76 20.06 -7.23
N VAL A 180 12.79 19.89 -8.57
CA VAL A 180 11.83 20.56 -9.46
C VAL A 180 10.42 20.01 -9.26
N ALA A 181 9.41 20.89 -9.29
CA ALA A 181 8.02 20.60 -8.93
C ALA A 181 7.47 19.30 -9.59
N ALA A 182 7.73 19.09 -10.87
CA ALA A 182 7.23 17.94 -11.62
C ALA A 182 7.99 16.61 -11.38
N CYS A 183 9.16 16.62 -10.71
CA CYS A 183 10.02 15.44 -10.51
C CYS A 183 10.11 15.02 -9.04
N HIS A 184 10.81 15.77 -8.19
CA HIS A 184 10.90 15.54 -6.74
C HIS A 184 10.61 16.80 -5.92
N GLY A 185 9.90 17.78 -6.46
CA GLY A 185 9.41 18.93 -5.69
C GLY A 185 8.09 18.64 -4.95
N PRO A 186 7.53 19.64 -4.25
CA PRO A 186 6.33 19.49 -3.41
C PRO A 186 5.10 18.94 -4.15
N GLU A 187 4.96 19.32 -5.42
CA GLU A 187 3.83 18.93 -6.28
C GLU A 187 4.03 17.58 -6.99
N SER A 188 5.16 16.91 -6.75
CA SER A 188 5.43 15.66 -7.45
C SER A 188 4.46 14.57 -7.02
N PHE A 189 3.97 13.81 -8.00
CA PHE A 189 3.18 12.61 -7.74
C PHE A 189 4.04 11.43 -7.24
N VAL A 190 5.37 11.51 -7.28
CA VAL A 190 6.25 10.47 -6.70
C VAL A 190 6.46 10.71 -5.21
N PRO A 191 6.60 9.66 -4.38
CA PRO A 191 6.73 9.81 -2.93
C PRO A 191 8.00 10.52 -2.45
N TYR A 192 9.10 10.45 -3.22
CA TYR A 192 10.33 11.16 -2.90
C TYR A 192 10.18 12.65 -3.25
N ARG A 193 9.96 13.48 -2.22
CA ARG A 193 9.75 14.93 -2.35
C ARG A 193 10.78 15.67 -1.51
N LEU A 194 11.29 16.76 -2.09
CA LEU A 194 12.27 17.65 -1.53
C LEU A 194 11.65 19.06 -1.48
N ASP A 195 11.94 19.78 -0.41
CA ASP A 195 11.72 21.22 -0.33
C ASP A 195 12.82 21.93 -1.13
N PRO A 196 12.46 22.70 -2.19
CA PRO A 196 13.43 23.41 -3.01
C PRO A 196 14.03 24.62 -2.30
N GLY A 197 13.54 24.99 -1.11
CA GLY A 197 13.95 26.17 -0.36
C GLY A 197 13.20 27.44 -0.77
N VAL A 198 13.68 28.57 -0.28
CA VAL A 198 13.15 29.91 -0.55
C VAL A 198 14.14 30.69 -1.40
N VAL A 199 13.67 31.30 -2.49
CA VAL A 199 14.50 32.17 -3.33
C VAL A 199 14.66 33.52 -2.63
N THR A 200 15.91 33.93 -2.37
CA THR A 200 16.20 35.23 -1.76
C THR A 200 16.00 36.37 -2.77
N ALA A 201 15.96 37.62 -2.29
CA ALA A 201 15.89 38.79 -3.16
C ALA A 201 17.08 38.87 -4.14
N GLU A 202 18.21 38.28 -3.77
CA GLU A 202 19.44 38.17 -4.56
C GLU A 202 19.43 36.95 -5.51
N GLY A 203 18.35 36.18 -5.56
CA GLY A 203 18.19 35.02 -6.43
C GLY A 203 18.87 33.74 -5.93
N GLN A 204 19.31 33.69 -4.67
CA GLN A 204 19.93 32.50 -4.07
C GLN A 204 18.87 31.57 -3.45
N ILE A 205 19.16 30.28 -3.35
CA ILE A 205 18.29 29.33 -2.62
C ILE A 205 18.72 29.29 -1.15
N ALA A 206 17.81 29.58 -0.24
CA ALA A 206 18.01 29.50 1.21
C ALA A 206 17.10 28.44 1.84
N LEU A 207 17.62 27.67 2.79
CA LEU A 207 16.87 26.66 3.54
C LEU A 207 16.98 26.89 5.04
N SER A 208 15.88 26.59 5.75
CA SER A 208 15.86 26.49 7.21
C SER A 208 16.43 25.14 7.66
N ARG A 209 16.71 25.03 8.96
CA ARG A 209 17.09 23.74 9.56
C ARG A 209 16.00 22.68 9.36
N ALA A 210 14.73 23.07 9.50
CA ALA A 210 13.58 22.18 9.32
C ALA A 210 13.47 21.66 7.87
N MET A 211 13.72 22.51 6.87
CA MET A 211 13.73 22.10 5.45
C MET A 211 14.87 21.15 5.13
N THR A 212 16.07 21.43 5.65
CA THR A 212 17.23 20.53 5.51
C THR A 212 16.94 19.18 6.15
N ARG A 213 16.37 19.16 7.36
CA ARG A 213 15.95 17.94 8.03
C ARG A 213 14.89 17.17 7.23
N HIS A 214 13.89 17.87 6.69
CA HIS A 214 12.89 17.26 5.81
C HIS A 214 13.54 16.60 4.58
N ASN A 215 14.44 17.31 3.90
CA ASN A 215 15.16 16.78 2.73
C ASN A 215 16.03 15.58 3.10
N TYR A 216 16.72 15.65 4.23
CA TYR A 216 17.53 14.56 4.77
C TYR A 216 16.68 13.31 5.05
N GLU A 217 15.58 13.46 5.79
CA GLU A 217 14.65 12.38 6.14
C GLU A 217 13.96 11.81 4.88
N ALA A 218 13.65 12.65 3.89
CA ALA A 218 13.08 12.21 2.62
C ALA A 218 14.08 11.44 1.74
N SER A 219 15.38 11.77 1.80
CA SER A 219 16.44 11.11 1.03
C SER A 219 16.90 9.78 1.66
N LEU A 220 16.87 9.67 2.99
CA LEU A 220 17.41 8.53 3.74
C LEU A 220 16.85 7.15 3.31
N PRO A 221 15.54 6.97 3.03
CA PRO A 221 15.01 5.68 2.57
C PRO A 221 15.61 5.21 1.25
N PHE A 222 16.21 6.09 0.44
CA PHE A 222 16.79 5.76 -0.86
C PHE A 222 18.26 5.36 -0.80
N LEU A 223 18.78 5.16 0.42
CA LEU A 223 20.11 4.62 0.67
C LEU A 223 20.08 3.11 0.90
N SER A 224 21.08 2.42 0.40
CA SER A 224 21.34 1.02 0.71
C SER A 224 22.09 0.96 2.04
N LEU A 225 21.43 0.57 3.13
CA LEU A 225 22.06 0.50 4.45
C LEU A 225 22.53 -0.91 4.85
N ASP A 226 21.96 -1.96 4.23
CA ASP A 226 22.18 -3.37 4.56
C ASP A 226 23.46 -3.97 3.92
N GLY A 227 24.33 -3.16 3.30
CA GLY A 227 25.36 -3.68 2.39
C GLY A 227 26.23 -2.65 1.68
N ASP A 228 26.36 -2.78 0.35
CA ASP A 228 27.15 -1.85 -0.46
C ASP A 228 26.41 -0.51 -0.62
N ALA A 229 27.01 0.56 -0.10
CA ALA A 229 26.47 1.91 -0.20
C ALA A 229 26.35 2.40 -1.65
N ALA A 230 27.16 1.87 -2.57
CA ALA A 230 27.10 2.19 -3.99
C ALA A 230 25.80 1.71 -4.67
N GLN A 231 25.08 0.76 -4.05
CA GLN A 231 23.76 0.33 -4.52
C GLN A 231 22.63 1.29 -4.11
N SER A 232 22.93 2.36 -3.36
CA SER A 232 21.93 3.36 -2.97
C SER A 232 21.18 3.86 -4.20
N ARG A 233 19.85 3.76 -4.15
CA ARG A 233 18.97 4.15 -5.26
C ARG A 233 19.20 5.59 -5.69
N LEU A 234 19.47 6.48 -4.73
CA LEU A 234 19.78 7.89 -4.98
C LEU A 234 20.99 8.06 -5.93
N LEU A 235 22.01 7.21 -5.80
CA LEU A 235 23.17 7.16 -6.70
C LEU A 235 22.79 6.52 -8.03
N LYS A 236 22.27 5.28 -7.99
CA LYS A 236 22.01 4.45 -9.17
C LYS A 236 21.06 5.13 -10.16
N LYS A 237 20.08 5.88 -9.67
CA LYS A 237 19.11 6.63 -10.50
C LYS A 237 19.69 7.89 -11.14
N GLY A 238 20.76 8.47 -10.59
CA GLY A 238 21.43 9.64 -11.19
C GLY A 238 22.60 9.29 -12.12
N LEU A 239 23.19 8.10 -11.96
CA LEU A 239 24.33 7.64 -12.76
C LEU A 239 23.92 7.32 -14.22
N PRO A 240 24.85 7.52 -15.19
CA PRO A 240 24.72 6.97 -16.54
C PRO A 240 24.59 5.44 -16.51
N LEU A 241 23.85 4.86 -17.47
CA LEU A 241 23.63 3.41 -17.51
C LEU A 241 24.94 2.64 -17.75
N GLU A 242 25.82 3.18 -18.59
CA GLU A 242 27.16 2.67 -18.86
C GLU A 242 28.10 2.68 -17.63
N ALA A 243 27.79 3.50 -16.62
CA ALA A 243 28.49 3.54 -15.35
C ALA A 243 27.83 2.64 -14.28
N GLY A 244 26.88 1.80 -14.66
CA GLY A 244 26.12 0.93 -13.76
C GLY A 244 24.91 1.61 -13.11
N GLY A 245 24.44 2.73 -13.66
CA GLY A 245 23.16 3.35 -13.29
C GLY A 245 21.95 2.48 -13.65
N ILE A 246 20.77 2.86 -13.15
CA ILE A 246 19.49 2.20 -13.44
C ILE A 246 18.52 3.19 -14.08
N THR A 247 17.64 2.71 -14.95
CA THR A 247 16.71 3.53 -15.75
C THR A 247 15.97 4.56 -14.88
N HIS A 248 16.14 5.86 -15.16
CA HIS A 248 15.45 6.97 -14.51
C HIS A 248 14.36 7.54 -15.41
N ARG A 249 13.19 7.92 -14.86
CA ARG A 249 12.07 8.45 -15.65
C ARG A 249 12.43 9.72 -16.43
N GLY A 250 13.16 10.64 -15.79
CA GLY A 250 13.76 11.83 -16.41
C GLY A 250 15.02 11.57 -17.25
N GLY A 251 15.40 10.30 -17.50
CA GLY A 251 16.64 9.92 -18.18
C GLY A 251 17.88 9.90 -17.27
N ASN A 252 18.96 9.26 -17.74
CA ASN A 252 20.20 9.05 -16.96
C ASN A 252 21.38 9.93 -17.39
N ARG A 253 21.19 10.87 -18.33
CA ARG A 253 22.28 11.65 -18.93
C ARG A 253 22.51 13.02 -18.31
N THR A 254 21.63 13.45 -17.42
CA THR A 254 21.54 14.85 -16.99
C THR A 254 21.99 15.10 -15.55
N PHE A 255 22.07 14.05 -14.73
CA PHE A 255 22.25 14.21 -13.27
C PHE A 255 23.70 14.06 -12.85
N PHE A 256 24.35 12.93 -13.11
CA PHE A 256 25.78 12.71 -12.79
C PHE A 256 26.57 12.35 -14.05
N THR A 257 27.87 12.69 -14.07
CA THR A 257 28.76 12.31 -15.19
C THR A 257 29.34 10.90 -15.04
N GLY A 258 29.34 10.34 -13.83
CA GLY A 258 29.93 9.05 -13.52
C GLY A 258 30.29 8.91 -12.04
N TRP A 259 31.14 7.94 -11.73
CA TRP A 259 31.66 7.70 -10.38
C TRP A 259 32.75 8.69 -9.95
N ASP A 260 33.35 9.41 -10.90
CA ASP A 260 34.32 10.48 -10.68
C ASP A 260 33.68 11.85 -10.42
N ASP A 261 32.34 11.92 -10.47
CA ASP A 261 31.58 13.12 -10.18
C ASP A 261 31.58 13.42 -8.67
N PRO A 262 31.95 14.65 -8.22
CA PRO A 262 31.96 15.02 -6.81
C PRO A 262 30.63 14.78 -6.07
N ALA A 263 29.49 14.87 -6.78
CA ALA A 263 28.19 14.58 -6.17
C ALA A 263 28.03 13.10 -5.83
N THR A 264 28.54 12.20 -6.68
CA THR A 264 28.52 10.76 -6.43
C THR A 264 29.37 10.41 -5.22
N ASP A 265 30.57 11.01 -5.11
CA ASP A 265 31.46 10.82 -3.96
C ASP A 265 30.83 11.32 -2.65
N ASP A 266 30.25 12.53 -2.64
CA ASP A 266 29.62 13.10 -1.44
C ASP A 266 28.39 12.26 -1.01
N ILE A 267 27.56 11.79 -1.93
CA ILE A 267 26.41 10.92 -1.61
C ILE A 267 26.89 9.56 -1.09
N LEU A 268 27.92 8.95 -1.69
CA LEU A 268 28.47 7.67 -1.25
C LEU A 268 29.08 7.77 0.16
N ALA A 269 29.80 8.86 0.43
CA ALA A 269 30.36 9.16 1.74
C ALA A 269 29.26 9.34 2.80
N TRP A 270 28.19 10.05 2.46
CA TRP A 270 27.02 10.19 3.32
C TRP A 270 26.35 8.84 3.60
N ALA A 271 26.11 8.02 2.57
CA ALA A 271 25.52 6.70 2.75
C ALA A 271 26.37 5.77 3.62
N THR A 272 27.69 5.83 3.47
CA THR A 272 28.63 5.10 4.34
C THR A 272 28.56 5.58 5.80
N LEU A 273 28.36 6.89 6.02
CA LEU A 273 28.20 7.45 7.36
C LEU A 273 26.89 6.98 8.01
N GLU A 274 25.79 6.96 7.27
CA GLU A 274 24.50 6.42 7.73
C GLU A 274 24.58 4.92 8.05
N GLN A 275 25.24 4.14 7.19
CA GLN A 275 25.48 2.72 7.45
C GLN A 275 26.22 2.47 8.75
N ARG A 276 27.29 3.24 9.01
CA ARG A 276 28.05 3.13 10.27
C ARG A 276 27.21 3.54 11.48
N ALA A 277 26.35 4.55 11.33
CA ALA A 277 25.42 4.96 12.38
C ALA A 277 24.39 3.86 12.68
N ALA A 278 23.87 3.20 11.65
CA ALA A 278 22.86 2.14 11.79
C ALA A 278 23.41 0.79 12.27
N LEU A 279 24.59 0.39 11.79
CA LEU A 279 25.14 -0.97 11.95
C LEU A 279 26.42 -1.05 12.81
N GLY A 280 26.99 0.07 13.22
CA GLY A 280 28.23 0.11 14.00
C GLY A 280 29.40 -0.58 13.29
N GLU A 281 30.20 -1.36 14.03
CA GLU A 281 31.36 -2.10 13.51
C GLU A 281 31.02 -3.21 12.50
N ARG A 282 29.73 -3.50 12.32
CA ARG A 282 29.25 -4.48 11.34
C ARG A 282 28.89 -3.83 9.99
N ALA A 283 28.93 -2.50 9.89
CA ALA A 283 28.70 -1.78 8.64
C ALA A 283 29.69 -2.20 7.55
N GLY A 284 29.20 -2.39 6.33
CA GLY A 284 30.03 -2.78 5.18
C GLY A 284 30.55 -4.22 5.20
N ARG A 285 30.14 -5.06 6.17
CA ARG A 285 30.40 -6.50 6.10
C ARG A 285 29.55 -7.11 4.99
N GLY A 286 30.20 -7.80 4.05
CA GLY A 286 29.54 -8.54 2.98
C GLY A 286 28.83 -9.80 3.49
N VAL A 287 28.46 -10.68 2.55
CA VAL A 287 27.83 -11.97 2.88
C VAL A 287 28.84 -12.88 3.59
N GLU A 288 28.60 -13.17 4.88
CA GLU A 288 29.52 -13.99 5.69
C GLU A 288 29.33 -15.48 5.42
N ALA A 289 28.07 -15.90 5.26
CA ALA A 289 27.69 -17.29 5.04
C ALA A 289 26.39 -17.39 4.24
N LEU A 290 26.09 -18.60 3.77
CA LEU A 290 24.85 -18.93 3.09
C LEU A 290 24.10 -19.99 3.89
N ILE A 291 22.79 -19.78 4.09
CA ILE A 291 21.91 -20.80 4.63
C ILE A 291 20.97 -21.28 3.53
N TYR A 292 20.73 -22.57 3.45
CA TYR A 292 19.78 -23.16 2.51
C TYR A 292 19.21 -24.46 3.07
N VAL A 293 18.12 -24.95 2.46
CA VAL A 293 17.56 -26.26 2.81
C VAL A 293 18.08 -27.31 1.83
N ARG A 294 18.41 -28.49 2.34
CA ARG A 294 18.78 -29.68 1.56
C ARG A 294 17.77 -30.76 1.90
N GLY A 295 17.12 -31.35 0.91
CA GLY A 295 16.03 -32.32 1.04
C GLY A 295 15.35 -32.57 -0.30
N PRO A 296 14.31 -33.42 -0.40
CA PRO A 296 13.66 -33.80 -1.68
C PRO A 296 12.68 -32.76 -2.25
N VAL A 297 12.54 -32.66 -3.58
CA VAL A 297 11.49 -31.89 -4.29
C VAL A 297 10.30 -32.80 -4.53
N GLN A 298 9.10 -32.30 -4.28
CA GLN A 298 7.86 -32.89 -4.74
C GLN A 298 7.13 -31.93 -5.68
N ALA A 299 6.51 -32.47 -6.72
CA ALA A 299 5.55 -31.73 -7.52
C ALA A 299 4.31 -31.38 -6.69
N GLY A 300 3.81 -30.15 -6.83
CA GLY A 300 2.63 -29.66 -6.15
C GLY A 300 2.42 -28.16 -6.40
N LEU A 301 1.17 -27.72 -6.24
CA LEU A 301 0.85 -26.29 -6.30
C LEU A 301 1.56 -25.61 -5.13
N GLY A 302 2.43 -24.63 -5.39
CA GLY A 302 3.20 -23.91 -4.36
C GLY A 302 2.36 -23.21 -3.28
N PHE A 303 1.03 -23.24 -3.42
CA PHE A 303 0.07 -22.65 -2.52
C PHE A 303 -0.54 -23.63 -1.50
N ASP A 304 -0.31 -24.93 -1.63
CA ASP A 304 -0.66 -25.92 -0.60
C ASP A 304 0.55 -26.26 0.27
N GLN A 305 0.42 -26.01 1.57
CA GLN A 305 1.49 -26.19 2.56
C GLN A 305 1.26 -27.41 3.46
N SER A 306 0.30 -28.28 3.14
CA SER A 306 -0.08 -29.43 3.97
C SER A 306 0.77 -30.69 3.72
N SER A 307 1.21 -30.92 2.49
CA SER A 307 1.94 -32.13 2.03
C SER A 307 3.20 -32.43 2.84
N PHE A 308 3.39 -33.66 3.34
CA PHE A 308 4.58 -34.07 4.10
C PHE A 308 5.73 -34.50 3.19
N VAL A 309 6.85 -33.78 3.28
CA VAL A 309 8.04 -33.99 2.44
C VAL A 309 9.26 -34.25 3.35
N PRO A 310 9.42 -35.49 3.86
CA PRO A 310 10.48 -35.83 4.80
C PRO A 310 11.86 -35.92 4.13
N GLY A 311 12.90 -35.65 4.92
CA GLY A 311 14.31 -35.78 4.51
C GLY A 311 15.01 -34.45 4.29
N SER A 312 14.52 -33.37 4.92
CA SER A 312 15.03 -32.02 4.75
C SER A 312 15.76 -31.49 5.98
N ASP A 313 16.85 -30.76 5.76
CA ASP A 313 17.71 -30.15 6.76
C ASP A 313 18.16 -28.73 6.35
N ILE A 314 18.48 -27.89 7.32
CA ILE A 314 19.11 -26.59 7.10
C ILE A 314 20.62 -26.75 7.10
N ILE A 315 21.26 -26.27 6.04
CA ILE A 315 22.69 -26.28 5.85
C ILE A 315 23.23 -24.85 5.90
N LEU A 316 24.29 -24.65 6.70
CA LEU A 316 25.11 -23.45 6.71
C LEU A 316 26.36 -23.70 5.88
N ARG A 317 26.69 -22.78 4.97
CA ARG A 317 27.89 -22.82 4.15
C ARG A 317 28.78 -21.62 4.44
N THR A 318 30.04 -21.87 4.80
CA THR A 318 31.00 -20.82 5.16
C THR A 318 32.38 -21.06 4.51
N PRO A 319 32.99 -20.05 3.87
CA PRO A 319 32.39 -18.77 3.48
C PRO A 319 31.23 -18.97 2.48
N ALA A 320 30.44 -17.92 2.24
CA ALA A 320 29.48 -17.95 1.14
C ALA A 320 30.21 -18.11 -0.20
N GLY A 321 29.76 -19.02 -1.05
CA GLY A 321 30.35 -19.24 -2.38
C GLY A 321 30.73 -20.69 -2.70
N PRO A 322 31.31 -20.94 -3.89
CA PRO A 322 31.62 -22.29 -4.36
C PRO A 322 32.63 -23.03 -3.48
N ASP A 323 33.55 -22.31 -2.84
CA ASP A 323 34.60 -22.90 -1.99
C ASP A 323 34.18 -23.11 -0.53
N GLY A 324 32.92 -22.77 -0.19
CA GLY A 324 32.39 -22.93 1.17
C GLY A 324 32.30 -24.37 1.64
N VAL A 325 32.37 -24.56 2.95
CA VAL A 325 32.17 -25.87 3.62
C VAL A 325 30.77 -25.91 4.22
N ASP A 326 30.06 -27.01 3.99
CA ASP A 326 28.71 -27.21 4.50
C ASP A 326 28.70 -27.81 5.92
N GLN A 327 27.88 -27.24 6.79
CA GLN A 327 27.54 -27.75 8.12
C GLN A 327 26.02 -27.94 8.21
N ASN A 328 25.57 -29.12 8.62
CA ASN A 328 24.15 -29.37 8.89
C ASN A 328 23.78 -28.83 10.28
N LEU A 329 22.84 -27.89 10.34
CA LEU A 329 22.41 -27.23 11.57
C LEU A 329 21.30 -27.97 12.29
N THR A 330 20.51 -28.79 11.60
CA THR A 330 19.23 -29.32 12.13
C THR A 330 19.21 -30.83 12.34
N ALA A 331 20.21 -31.58 11.86
CA ALA A 331 20.26 -33.04 12.01
C ALA A 331 20.12 -33.53 13.46
N HIS A 332 20.52 -32.73 14.45
CA HIS A 332 20.41 -33.08 15.87
C HIS A 332 19.01 -32.84 16.47
N LEU A 333 18.10 -32.18 15.75
CA LEU A 333 16.74 -31.84 16.19
C LEU A 333 15.70 -32.95 15.92
N HIS A 334 16.09 -33.98 15.17
CA HIS A 334 15.23 -35.09 14.78
C HIS A 334 16.03 -36.40 14.66
N ALA A 335 15.41 -37.51 15.03
CA ALA A 335 16.03 -38.85 14.94
C ALA A 335 15.78 -39.56 13.59
N GLY A 336 14.81 -39.07 12.80
CA GLY A 336 14.41 -39.63 11.50
C GLY A 336 14.29 -38.54 10.43
N ALA A 337 13.70 -38.85 9.27
CA ALA A 337 13.56 -37.90 8.17
C ALA A 337 12.49 -36.83 8.50
N ALA A 338 12.93 -35.62 8.89
CA ALA A 338 12.06 -34.49 9.18
C ALA A 338 11.73 -33.68 7.92
N ASP A 339 10.66 -32.89 7.99
CA ASP A 339 10.23 -31.95 6.97
C ASP A 339 10.50 -30.53 7.47
N ILE A 340 11.57 -29.92 6.97
CA ILE A 340 12.08 -28.60 7.36
C ILE A 340 12.03 -27.66 6.17
N ARG A 341 11.49 -26.45 6.36
CA ARG A 341 11.22 -25.50 5.27
C ARG A 341 11.44 -24.05 5.68
N HIS A 342 11.57 -23.21 4.65
CA HIS A 342 11.47 -21.75 4.72
C HIS A 342 12.34 -21.08 5.80
N PRO A 343 13.67 -21.29 5.81
CA PRO A 343 14.56 -20.54 6.69
C PRO A 343 14.49 -19.04 6.40
N ALA A 344 14.55 -18.26 7.47
CA ALA A 344 14.71 -16.81 7.46
C ALA A 344 15.78 -16.41 8.46
N VAL A 345 16.71 -15.54 8.05
CA VAL A 345 17.81 -15.07 8.88
C VAL A 345 17.39 -13.80 9.61
N SER A 346 17.73 -13.69 10.89
CA SER A 346 17.46 -12.50 11.69
C SER A 346 18.25 -11.29 11.19
N PRO A 347 17.79 -10.05 11.45
CA PRO A 347 18.45 -8.84 10.96
C PRO A 347 19.88 -8.66 11.48
N ASP A 348 20.19 -9.20 12.66
CA ASP A 348 21.54 -9.20 13.24
C ASP A 348 22.47 -10.27 12.64
N GLY A 349 21.95 -11.15 11.79
CA GLY A 349 22.68 -12.28 11.19
C GLY A 349 23.00 -13.42 12.15
N LEU A 350 22.39 -13.49 13.34
CA LEU A 350 22.78 -14.43 14.40
C LEU A 350 21.82 -15.61 14.60
N ARG A 351 20.60 -15.54 14.06
CA ARG A 351 19.52 -16.52 14.29
C ARG A 351 18.81 -16.87 13.00
N VAL A 352 18.17 -18.04 13.00
CA VAL A 352 17.39 -18.57 11.89
C VAL A 352 16.04 -19.03 12.38
N ALA A 353 14.97 -18.44 11.87
CA ALA A 353 13.61 -18.96 12.02
C ALA A 353 13.29 -19.91 10.87
N PHE A 354 12.57 -21.00 11.14
CA PHE A 354 12.18 -21.99 10.12
C PHE A 354 10.94 -22.76 10.55
N ALA A 355 10.30 -23.45 9.59
CA ALA A 355 9.20 -24.37 9.86
C ALA A 355 9.71 -25.81 9.90
N MET A 356 9.24 -26.62 10.86
CA MET A 356 9.61 -28.02 10.98
C MET A 356 8.44 -28.87 11.49
N ARG A 357 8.37 -30.10 11.00
CA ARG A 357 7.67 -31.23 11.63
C ARG A 357 8.48 -32.51 11.50
N ARG A 358 8.38 -33.41 12.48
CA ARG A 358 9.21 -34.64 12.54
C ARG A 358 8.52 -35.85 11.92
N SER A 359 7.21 -35.80 11.74
CA SER A 359 6.41 -36.86 11.12
C SER A 359 5.14 -36.31 10.47
N GLU A 360 4.47 -37.11 9.65
CA GLU A 360 3.18 -36.76 9.03
C GLU A 360 2.06 -36.51 10.06
N ALA A 361 2.17 -37.13 11.24
CA ALA A 361 1.20 -36.95 12.33
C ALA A 361 1.30 -35.57 12.99
N GLU A 362 2.42 -34.86 12.83
CA GLU A 362 2.62 -33.51 13.36
C GLU A 362 2.16 -32.42 12.38
N GLY A 363 1.84 -31.24 12.90
CA GLY A 363 1.68 -30.02 12.10
C GLY A 363 3.02 -29.30 11.94
N LEU A 364 3.16 -28.45 10.93
CA LEU A 364 4.36 -27.61 10.78
C LEU A 364 4.34 -26.50 11.83
N GLN A 365 5.34 -26.52 12.72
CA GLN A 365 5.56 -25.52 13.76
C GLN A 365 6.76 -24.65 13.41
N LEU A 366 6.80 -23.43 13.95
CA LEU A 366 7.95 -22.55 13.81
C LEU A 366 8.97 -22.81 14.91
N PHE A 367 10.24 -22.76 14.54
CA PHE A 367 11.40 -22.86 15.42
C PHE A 367 12.36 -21.71 15.14
N GLU A 368 13.17 -21.36 16.14
CA GLU A 368 14.30 -20.44 16.00
C GLU A 368 15.58 -21.13 16.49
N LEU A 369 16.65 -21.05 15.71
CA LEU A 369 17.98 -21.58 16.02
C LEU A 369 19.00 -20.45 16.11
N THR A 370 19.87 -20.51 17.12
CA THR A 370 21.02 -19.60 17.25
C THR A 370 22.24 -20.16 16.52
N LEU A 371 22.79 -19.42 15.56
CA LEU A 371 23.86 -19.90 14.68
C LEU A 371 25.15 -20.26 15.44
N ALA A 372 25.48 -19.51 16.48
CA ALA A 372 26.72 -19.71 17.22
C ALA A 372 26.71 -20.99 18.09
N THR A 373 25.55 -21.40 18.60
CA THR A 373 25.43 -22.52 19.55
C THR A 373 24.77 -23.76 18.93
N GLY A 374 24.00 -23.58 17.84
CA GLY A 374 23.15 -24.62 17.28
C GLY A 374 21.89 -24.89 18.09
N GLU A 375 21.67 -24.19 19.21
CA GLU A 375 20.49 -24.40 20.06
C GLU A 375 19.23 -23.91 19.36
N ALA A 376 18.17 -24.74 19.39
CA ALA A 376 16.88 -24.41 18.81
C ALA A 376 15.76 -24.40 19.85
N ARG A 377 14.79 -23.49 19.67
CA ARG A 377 13.57 -23.40 20.48
C ARG A 377 12.34 -23.32 19.59
N ALA A 378 11.22 -23.89 20.04
CA ALA A 378 9.94 -23.70 19.37
C ALA A 378 9.44 -22.26 19.57
N LEU A 379 8.89 -21.67 18.51
CA LEU A 379 8.19 -20.39 18.53
C LEU A 379 6.67 -20.57 18.60
N THR A 380 6.17 -21.66 18.04
CA THR A 380 4.75 -22.05 18.10
C THR A 380 4.60 -23.46 18.67
N ALA A 381 3.48 -23.71 19.33
CA ALA A 381 3.16 -24.99 19.98
C ALA A 381 1.68 -25.34 19.81
N ASP A 382 1.15 -25.13 18.61
CA ASP A 382 -0.26 -25.38 18.29
C ASP A 382 -0.55 -26.90 18.13
N PRO A 383 -1.82 -27.33 18.19
CA PRO A 383 -2.20 -28.70 17.86
C PRO A 383 -1.82 -29.09 16.42
N ALA A 384 -1.49 -30.37 16.20
CA ALA A 384 -1.09 -30.87 14.89
C ALA A 384 -2.21 -30.83 13.82
N ARG A 385 -3.47 -30.78 14.27
CA ARG A 385 -4.66 -30.76 13.43
C ARG A 385 -5.60 -29.64 13.86
N LEU A 386 -6.23 -29.01 12.88
CA LEU A 386 -7.27 -28.00 13.06
C LEU A 386 -8.62 -28.67 13.41
N ALA A 387 -9.63 -27.87 13.73
CA ALA A 387 -10.96 -28.37 14.09
C ALA A 387 -11.60 -29.20 12.97
N SER A 388 -11.35 -28.85 11.70
CA SER A 388 -11.78 -29.60 10.52
C SER A 388 -10.99 -30.88 10.25
N GLY A 389 -9.94 -31.17 11.03
CA GLY A 389 -9.02 -32.28 10.79
C GLY A 389 -7.90 -31.98 9.79
N ALA A 390 -7.83 -30.79 9.22
CA ALA A 390 -6.70 -30.38 8.38
C ALA A 390 -5.38 -30.32 9.16
N VAL A 391 -4.28 -30.58 8.47
CA VAL A 391 -2.93 -30.40 9.01
C VAL A 391 -2.66 -28.92 9.23
N LEU A 392 -2.23 -28.54 10.44
CA LEU A 392 -1.76 -27.18 10.70
C LEU A 392 -0.47 -26.93 9.92
N ALA A 393 -0.40 -25.76 9.27
CA ALA A 393 0.82 -25.26 8.67
C ALA A 393 1.16 -23.86 9.19
N ASN A 394 2.15 -23.72 10.07
CA ASN A 394 2.82 -22.46 10.34
C ASN A 394 4.14 -22.42 9.53
N VAL A 395 4.24 -21.52 8.56
CA VAL A 395 5.33 -21.54 7.55
C VAL A 395 5.79 -20.13 7.18
N MET A 396 6.87 -20.05 6.39
CA MET A 396 7.38 -18.80 5.79
C MET A 396 7.61 -17.67 6.83
N PRO A 397 8.39 -17.93 7.90
CA PRO A 397 8.72 -16.89 8.86
C PRO A 397 9.53 -15.75 8.22
N VAL A 398 9.34 -14.53 8.71
CA VAL A 398 10.04 -13.31 8.31
C VAL A 398 10.26 -12.46 9.54
N TYR A 399 11.50 -12.05 9.78
CA TYR A 399 11.79 -11.14 10.88
C TYR A 399 11.34 -9.71 10.55
N ALA A 400 10.56 -9.12 11.46
CA ALA A 400 10.22 -7.70 11.46
C ALA A 400 11.18 -6.88 12.33
N SER A 401 11.75 -7.53 13.35
CA SER A 401 12.76 -7.01 14.27
C SER A 401 13.58 -8.17 14.84
N ALA A 402 14.41 -7.93 15.85
CA ALA A 402 15.13 -8.98 16.56
C ALA A 402 14.21 -9.96 17.33
N HIS A 403 12.96 -9.59 17.62
CA HIS A 403 12.05 -10.38 18.46
C HIS A 403 10.68 -10.65 17.82
N GLU A 404 10.36 -9.93 16.75
CA GLU A 404 9.08 -9.98 16.07
C GLU A 404 9.19 -10.73 14.75
N ILE A 405 8.25 -11.66 14.53
CA ILE A 405 8.22 -12.53 13.35
C ILE A 405 6.83 -12.48 12.73
N TYR A 406 6.76 -12.20 11.43
CA TYR A 406 5.59 -12.49 10.60
C TYR A 406 5.69 -13.89 10.02
N PHE A 407 4.56 -14.55 9.84
CA PHE A 407 4.52 -15.90 9.27
C PHE A 407 3.17 -16.17 8.64
N VAL A 408 3.06 -17.25 7.89
CA VAL A 408 1.84 -17.66 7.21
C VAL A 408 1.22 -18.85 7.93
N SER A 409 -0.11 -18.84 8.09
CA SER A 409 -0.82 -19.94 8.75
C SER A 409 -2.23 -20.20 8.21
N ASN A 410 -2.63 -21.47 8.18
CA ASN A 410 -4.01 -21.90 7.92
C ASN A 410 -4.87 -22.03 9.18
N ARG A 411 -4.41 -21.54 10.34
CA ARG A 411 -5.09 -21.73 11.64
C ARG A 411 -6.53 -21.22 11.72
N HIS A 412 -6.96 -20.36 10.79
CA HIS A 412 -8.36 -19.91 10.70
C HIS A 412 -9.31 -21.01 10.21
N ASP A 413 -8.77 -22.08 9.62
CA ASP A 413 -9.48 -23.32 9.28
C ASP A 413 -10.60 -23.17 8.23
N THR A 414 -10.33 -22.38 7.19
CA THR A 414 -11.26 -22.13 6.07
C THR A 414 -10.65 -22.60 4.74
N LEU A 415 -11.51 -22.77 3.73
CA LEU A 415 -11.08 -22.92 2.35
C LEU A 415 -10.91 -21.54 1.70
N ALA A 416 -9.97 -21.46 0.76
CA ALA A 416 -9.75 -20.25 -0.02
C ALA A 416 -10.88 -20.02 -1.04
N ASP A 417 -11.16 -18.76 -1.34
CA ASP A 417 -12.22 -18.35 -2.28
C ASP A 417 -11.98 -18.91 -3.69
N GLY A 418 -12.98 -19.61 -4.24
CA GLY A 418 -12.89 -20.24 -5.56
C GLY A 418 -11.86 -21.37 -5.69
N LEU A 419 -11.18 -21.76 -4.60
CA LEU A 419 -10.10 -22.74 -4.60
C LEU A 419 -10.46 -23.95 -3.73
N GLN A 420 -9.93 -25.11 -4.10
CA GLN A 420 -10.07 -26.34 -3.31
C GLN A 420 -8.96 -26.48 -2.24
N THR A 421 -8.11 -25.46 -2.09
CA THR A 421 -7.03 -25.42 -1.12
C THR A 421 -7.44 -24.67 0.15
N ARG A 422 -6.67 -24.88 1.21
CA ARG A 422 -6.85 -24.14 2.46
C ARG A 422 -6.49 -22.67 2.27
N ASP A 423 -7.25 -21.83 2.95
CA ASP A 423 -6.90 -20.42 3.08
C ASP A 423 -5.64 -20.29 3.95
N MET A 424 -4.79 -19.34 3.58
CA MET A 424 -3.51 -19.06 4.24
C MET A 424 -3.43 -17.57 4.48
N SER A 425 -3.34 -17.13 5.73
CA SER A 425 -3.24 -15.71 6.07
C SER A 425 -1.93 -15.41 6.79
N ILE A 426 -1.58 -14.14 6.85
CA ILE A 426 -0.40 -13.64 7.54
C ILE A 426 -0.73 -13.41 9.01
N TYR A 427 0.17 -13.87 9.86
CA TYR A 427 0.13 -13.73 11.31
C TYR A 427 1.41 -13.10 11.83
N ARG A 428 1.32 -12.55 13.04
CA ARG A 428 2.41 -11.93 13.77
C ARG A 428 2.64 -12.63 15.10
N LEU A 429 3.91 -12.88 15.41
CA LEU A 429 4.41 -13.16 16.75
C LEU A 429 5.15 -11.92 17.25
N ALA A 430 4.54 -11.17 18.16
CA ALA A 430 5.15 -9.96 18.72
C ALA A 430 6.39 -10.26 19.59
N GLY A 431 6.49 -11.48 20.11
CA GLY A 431 7.63 -11.94 20.88
C GLY A 431 7.48 -13.39 21.36
N PRO A 432 8.51 -13.95 22.01
CA PRO A 432 8.47 -15.29 22.58
C PRO A 432 7.27 -15.48 23.52
N GLY A 433 6.48 -16.54 23.30
CA GLY A 433 5.35 -16.91 24.15
C GLY A 433 4.09 -16.05 23.98
N GLN A 434 4.11 -15.02 23.11
CA GLN A 434 2.91 -14.27 22.76
C GLN A 434 2.04 -15.09 21.79
N PRO A 435 0.70 -15.03 21.90
CA PRO A 435 -0.17 -15.70 20.96
C PRO A 435 -0.05 -15.08 19.56
N PRO A 436 -0.18 -15.87 18.49
CA PRO A 436 -0.26 -15.33 17.14
C PRO A 436 -1.44 -14.39 16.93
N GLU A 437 -1.17 -13.22 16.35
CA GLU A 437 -2.16 -12.23 15.94
C GLU A 437 -2.36 -12.31 14.42
N ARG A 438 -3.61 -12.41 13.94
CA ARG A 438 -3.91 -12.41 12.49
C ARG A 438 -3.79 -10.99 11.95
N LEU A 439 -3.04 -10.82 10.87
CA LEU A 439 -2.89 -9.52 10.22
C LEU A 439 -3.77 -9.38 8.98
N THR A 440 -4.01 -10.45 8.23
CA THR A 440 -4.75 -10.36 6.98
C THR A 440 -6.00 -11.24 6.99
N PHE A 441 -7.07 -10.74 6.36
CA PHE A 441 -8.40 -11.33 6.47
C PHE A 441 -9.03 -11.69 5.12
N GLY A 442 -8.35 -11.38 4.01
CA GLY A 442 -8.82 -11.70 2.66
C GLY A 442 -8.97 -13.22 2.45
N PRO A 443 -10.00 -13.66 1.71
CA PRO A 443 -10.23 -15.08 1.44
C PRO A 443 -9.41 -15.51 0.22
N GLY A 444 -8.24 -16.08 0.45
CA GLY A 444 -7.30 -16.45 -0.61
C GLY A 444 -5.89 -16.68 -0.05
N PRO A 445 -5.11 -17.64 -0.57
CA PRO A 445 -3.80 -17.93 0.00
C PRO A 445 -2.83 -16.76 -0.18
N GLU A 446 -2.32 -16.26 0.95
CA GLU A 446 -1.32 -15.19 1.02
C GLU A 446 0.01 -15.74 1.52
N LEU A 447 1.02 -15.76 0.66
CA LEU A 447 2.26 -16.49 0.85
C LEU A 447 3.50 -15.63 0.60
N ASN A 448 4.65 -16.16 1.02
CA ASN A 448 5.97 -15.56 0.81
C ASN A 448 6.04 -14.08 1.24
N PRO A 449 5.63 -13.73 2.47
CA PRO A 449 5.79 -12.37 2.97
C PRO A 449 7.27 -11.96 2.97
N ARG A 450 7.52 -10.68 2.72
CA ARG A 450 8.84 -10.04 2.73
C ARG A 450 8.69 -8.64 3.28
N ARG A 451 9.62 -8.23 4.14
CA ARG A 451 9.73 -6.85 4.60
C ARG A 451 10.62 -6.08 3.63
N PHE A 452 10.13 -4.95 3.12
CA PHE A 452 10.94 -4.02 2.33
C PHE A 452 11.63 -3.04 3.28
N ASN A 453 12.91 -2.78 3.01
CA ASN A 453 13.83 -1.98 3.83
C ASN A 453 14.27 -0.69 3.11
N VAL A 454 14.02 -0.54 1.81
CA VAL A 454 14.46 0.65 1.05
C VAL A 454 13.33 1.29 0.24
N GLY A 455 13.57 2.52 -0.20
CA GLY A 455 12.66 3.32 -1.01
C GLY A 455 11.35 3.69 -0.32
N ALA A 456 10.36 4.09 -1.12
CA ALA A 456 9.05 4.55 -0.63
C ALA A 456 8.21 3.46 0.05
N MET A 457 8.63 2.20 -0.06
CA MET A 457 7.98 1.05 0.59
C MET A 457 8.79 0.51 1.77
N GLN A 458 9.78 1.27 2.25
CA GLN A 458 10.49 0.94 3.47
C GLN A 458 9.49 0.78 4.64
N GLY A 459 9.54 -0.37 5.33
CA GLY A 459 8.59 -0.70 6.39
C GLY A 459 7.26 -1.27 5.90
N TYR A 460 7.16 -1.69 4.64
CA TYR A 460 6.00 -2.44 4.13
C TYR A 460 6.26 -3.95 4.20
N LEU A 461 5.18 -4.70 4.44
CA LEU A 461 5.14 -6.12 4.16
C LEU A 461 4.59 -6.33 2.75
N VAL A 462 5.27 -7.13 1.93
CA VAL A 462 4.88 -7.48 0.56
C VAL A 462 4.80 -8.99 0.43
N PHE A 463 3.76 -9.52 -0.21
CA PHE A 463 3.47 -10.96 -0.29
C PHE A 463 2.70 -11.30 -1.57
N ALA A 464 2.68 -12.57 -1.93
CA ALA A 464 1.89 -13.09 -3.04
C ALA A 464 0.49 -13.49 -2.56
N HIS A 465 -0.56 -13.07 -3.26
CA HIS A 465 -1.95 -13.42 -2.98
C HIS A 465 -2.53 -14.14 -4.20
N ARG A 466 -2.93 -15.41 -4.04
CA ARG A 466 -3.63 -16.16 -5.09
C ARG A 466 -5.14 -15.97 -4.97
N ARG A 467 -5.79 -15.63 -6.08
CA ARG A 467 -7.22 -15.36 -6.15
C ARG A 467 -7.83 -15.96 -7.41
N ILE A 468 -9.12 -16.30 -7.34
CA ILE A 468 -9.96 -16.51 -8.50
C ILE A 468 -10.79 -15.25 -8.72
N PHE A 469 -10.72 -14.66 -9.91
CA PHE A 469 -11.56 -13.52 -10.28
C PHE A 469 -12.17 -13.73 -11.66
N GLY A 470 -13.50 -13.87 -11.72
CA GLY A 470 -14.17 -14.41 -12.90
C GLY A 470 -13.63 -15.81 -13.20
N ASP A 471 -13.14 -16.03 -14.42
CA ASP A 471 -12.53 -17.31 -14.84
C ASP A 471 -10.99 -17.32 -14.69
N ALA A 472 -10.39 -16.27 -14.12
CA ALA A 472 -8.94 -16.13 -14.02
C ALA A 472 -8.40 -16.62 -12.67
N ASP A 473 -7.47 -17.58 -12.73
CA ASP A 473 -6.62 -18.00 -11.59
C ASP A 473 -5.29 -17.26 -11.66
N GLU A 474 -5.12 -16.31 -10.74
CA GLU A 474 -3.99 -15.37 -10.73
C GLU A 474 -3.35 -15.33 -9.35
N THR A 475 -2.05 -15.01 -9.32
CA THR A 475 -1.37 -14.60 -8.08
C THR A 475 -0.75 -13.24 -8.28
N VAL A 476 -1.14 -12.28 -7.46
CA VAL A 476 -0.66 -10.89 -7.53
C VAL A 476 0.08 -10.53 -6.25
N GLY A 477 0.99 -9.57 -6.32
CA GLY A 477 1.65 -9.03 -5.15
C GLY A 477 0.74 -8.05 -4.41
N PHE A 478 0.57 -8.23 -3.11
CA PHE A 478 -0.07 -7.28 -2.21
C PHE A 478 0.94 -6.72 -1.21
N SER A 479 0.60 -5.58 -0.64
CA SER A 479 1.40 -4.91 0.38
C SER A 479 0.56 -4.08 1.34
N PHE A 480 1.05 -3.94 2.57
CA PHE A 480 0.56 -2.94 3.53
C PHE A 480 1.73 -2.42 4.38
N PRO A 481 1.68 -1.15 4.84
CA PRO A 481 2.71 -0.62 5.74
C PRO A 481 2.47 -1.13 7.16
N LEU A 482 3.54 -1.31 7.94
CA LEU A 482 3.41 -1.87 9.30
C LEU A 482 2.71 -0.94 10.30
N ASP A 483 2.69 0.36 10.06
CA ASP A 483 1.95 1.37 10.83
C ASP A 483 0.48 1.53 10.38
N LEU A 484 0.06 0.79 9.36
CA LEU A 484 -1.34 0.68 8.90
C LEU A 484 -1.97 2.00 8.42
N HIS A 485 -1.16 3.03 8.13
CA HIS A 485 -1.63 4.36 7.72
C HIS A 485 -2.26 4.40 6.32
N VAL A 486 -1.95 3.41 5.46
CA VAL A 486 -2.64 3.17 4.18
C VAL A 486 -3.16 1.73 4.11
N ASP A 487 -3.81 1.42 3.00
CA ASP A 487 -4.55 0.20 2.79
C ASP A 487 -3.70 -1.00 2.38
N TYR A 488 -4.33 -2.15 2.59
CA TYR A 488 -4.02 -3.39 1.91
C TYR A 488 -4.16 -3.20 0.40
N HIS A 489 -3.03 -3.01 -0.29
CA HIS A 489 -2.99 -2.57 -1.68
C HIS A 489 -2.20 -3.51 -2.58
N ILE A 490 -2.61 -3.61 -3.84
CA ILE A 490 -1.89 -4.39 -4.86
C ILE A 490 -0.55 -3.72 -5.20
N TYR A 491 0.54 -4.44 -4.97
CA TYR A 491 1.91 -4.07 -5.33
C TYR A 491 2.26 -4.40 -6.78
N PHE A 492 1.83 -5.53 -7.34
CA PHE A 492 2.17 -5.89 -8.73
C PHE A 492 1.30 -7.06 -9.23
N GLY A 493 1.20 -7.25 -10.55
CA GLY A 493 0.70 -8.52 -11.13
C GLY A 493 -0.66 -8.51 -11.80
N ILE A 494 -1.40 -7.40 -11.82
CA ILE A 494 -2.74 -7.34 -12.48
C ILE A 494 -2.64 -7.22 -14.01
N THR A 495 -1.67 -6.45 -14.49
CA THR A 495 -1.53 -6.09 -15.91
C THR A 495 -0.49 -6.88 -16.74
N PRO A 496 0.50 -7.58 -16.16
CA PRO A 496 1.38 -8.48 -16.92
C PRO A 496 0.64 -9.61 -17.64
N GLU A 497 1.34 -10.28 -18.57
CA GLU A 497 0.81 -11.46 -19.27
C GLU A 497 0.93 -12.74 -18.43
N GLU A 498 1.95 -12.82 -17.57
CA GLU A 498 2.10 -13.90 -16.61
C GLU A 498 1.01 -13.84 -15.53
N ARG A 499 0.43 -15.01 -15.21
CA ARG A 499 -0.70 -15.11 -14.30
C ARG A 499 -0.31 -15.29 -12.84
N LEU A 500 0.80 -15.98 -12.57
CA LEU A 500 1.24 -16.27 -11.20
C LEU A 500 2.55 -15.56 -10.87
N PHE A 501 2.58 -14.82 -9.76
CA PHE A 501 3.79 -14.27 -9.17
C PHE A 501 3.99 -14.84 -7.75
N PHE A 502 5.04 -15.64 -7.54
CA PHE A 502 5.17 -16.42 -6.31
C PHE A 502 5.74 -15.64 -5.11
N GLU A 503 6.62 -14.67 -5.33
CA GLU A 503 7.28 -13.91 -4.25
C GLU A 503 7.83 -12.58 -4.75
N PHE A 504 8.13 -11.65 -3.82
CA PHE A 504 8.65 -10.32 -4.14
C PHE A 504 9.84 -9.98 -3.26
N VAL A 505 11.06 -10.01 -3.80
CA VAL A 505 12.30 -9.85 -3.04
C VAL A 505 12.99 -8.55 -3.40
N GLU A 506 13.12 -7.64 -2.44
CA GLU A 506 13.74 -6.34 -2.65
C GLU A 506 15.27 -6.42 -2.84
N LEU A 507 15.78 -5.73 -3.87
CA LEU A 507 17.19 -5.46 -4.11
C LEU A 507 17.64 -4.19 -3.35
N PRO A 508 18.94 -4.04 -3.04
CA PRO A 508 19.43 -2.85 -2.32
C PRO A 508 19.19 -1.51 -3.03
N ASP A 509 18.93 -1.52 -4.34
CA ASP A 509 18.58 -0.34 -5.13
C ASP A 509 17.06 -0.05 -5.19
N GLY A 510 16.25 -0.83 -4.46
CA GLY A 510 14.81 -0.68 -4.32
C GLY A 510 13.97 -1.19 -5.50
N ARG A 511 14.57 -1.95 -6.42
CA ARG A 511 13.82 -2.81 -7.35
C ARG A 511 13.45 -4.13 -6.66
N ALA A 512 12.45 -4.85 -7.17
CA ALA A 512 12.04 -6.13 -6.62
C ALA A 512 12.21 -7.27 -7.62
N LEU A 513 12.66 -8.42 -7.16
CA LEU A 513 12.69 -9.67 -7.90
C LEU A 513 11.37 -10.41 -7.71
N THR A 514 10.95 -11.18 -8.72
CA THR A 514 9.83 -12.11 -8.60
C THR A 514 10.09 -13.37 -9.40
N ILE A 515 9.38 -14.44 -9.07
CA ILE A 515 9.25 -15.62 -9.93
C ILE A 515 7.89 -15.59 -10.59
N ALA A 516 7.87 -15.53 -11.92
CA ALA A 516 6.65 -15.52 -12.72
C ALA A 516 6.38 -16.91 -13.30
N GLY A 517 5.16 -17.41 -13.11
CA GLY A 517 4.73 -18.74 -13.52
C GLY A 517 3.29 -18.77 -14.06
N ASP A 518 2.72 -19.96 -14.08
CA ASP A 518 1.42 -20.27 -14.68
C ASP A 518 0.72 -21.38 -13.86
N PRO A 519 -0.62 -21.42 -13.78
CA PRO A 519 -1.36 -22.44 -13.01
C PRO A 519 -1.00 -23.90 -13.33
N ASP A 520 -0.61 -24.20 -14.57
CA ASP A 520 -0.24 -25.56 -14.99
C ASP A 520 1.15 -26.00 -14.49
N ASN A 521 1.92 -25.10 -13.87
CA ASN A 521 3.27 -25.39 -13.39
C ASN A 521 3.26 -26.02 -11.99
N VAL A 522 3.68 -27.28 -11.92
CA VAL A 522 3.65 -28.08 -10.67
C VAL A 522 4.93 -27.98 -9.84
N TRP A 523 5.90 -27.15 -10.21
CA TRP A 523 7.22 -27.10 -9.54
C TRP A 523 7.44 -25.86 -8.67
N ALA A 524 6.41 -25.00 -8.52
CA ALA A 524 6.45 -23.77 -7.72
C ALA A 524 7.68 -22.90 -8.05
N GLY A 525 7.92 -22.68 -9.34
CA GLY A 525 9.02 -21.89 -9.89
C GLY A 525 8.65 -21.31 -11.26
N GLY A 526 9.59 -20.71 -11.96
CA GLY A 526 9.33 -20.15 -13.29
C GLY A 526 10.42 -19.21 -13.77
N ARG A 527 10.00 -18.14 -14.44
CA ARG A 527 10.87 -17.08 -14.95
C ARG A 527 11.34 -16.18 -13.81
N LEU A 528 12.64 -15.87 -13.79
CA LEU A 528 13.16 -14.82 -12.91
C LEU A 528 12.86 -13.45 -13.52
N GLY A 529 12.11 -12.65 -12.77
CA GLY A 529 11.71 -11.31 -13.17
C GLY A 529 12.25 -10.22 -12.25
N LEU A 530 12.38 -9.01 -12.80
CA LEU A 530 12.77 -7.79 -12.11
C LEU A 530 11.70 -6.72 -12.31
N ILE A 531 11.30 -6.06 -11.23
CA ILE A 531 10.23 -5.05 -11.15
C ILE A 531 10.83 -3.72 -10.69
N ASP A 532 10.59 -2.66 -11.44
CA ASP A 532 10.84 -1.28 -11.01
C ASP A 532 9.53 -0.46 -10.99
N ARG A 533 8.83 -0.47 -9.85
CA ARG A 533 7.53 0.22 -9.69
C ARG A 533 7.61 1.75 -9.87
N ASN A 534 8.79 2.37 -9.81
CA ASN A 534 8.93 3.82 -10.07
C ASN A 534 8.73 4.17 -11.54
N LEU A 535 8.70 3.18 -12.43
CA LEU A 535 8.45 3.39 -13.86
C LEU A 535 6.95 3.45 -14.22
N GLY A 536 6.05 3.27 -13.24
CA GLY A 536 4.60 3.19 -13.46
C GLY A 536 4.11 1.75 -13.51
N PRO A 537 2.86 1.48 -13.92
CA PRO A 537 2.33 0.13 -14.04
C PRO A 537 2.89 -0.62 -15.28
N GLN A 538 2.76 -1.94 -15.28
CA GLN A 538 3.13 -2.75 -16.44
C GLN A 538 2.15 -2.48 -17.59
N LEU A 539 2.68 -2.12 -18.77
CA LEU A 539 1.93 -2.11 -20.02
C LEU A 539 1.83 -3.53 -20.60
N GLN A 540 0.70 -3.85 -21.22
CA GLN A 540 0.60 -5.07 -22.04
C GLN A 540 1.55 -4.98 -23.24
N ALA A 541 2.05 -6.12 -23.71
CA ALA A 541 3.05 -6.11 -24.78
C ALA A 541 2.54 -5.50 -26.08
N ALA A 542 1.23 -5.61 -26.35
CA ALA A 542 0.56 -5.07 -27.52
C ALA A 542 0.25 -3.57 -27.43
N THR A 543 0.37 -2.93 -26.26
CA THR A 543 0.07 -1.51 -26.09
C THR A 543 1.19 -0.66 -26.69
N PRO A 544 0.93 0.19 -27.71
CA PRO A 544 1.92 1.11 -28.22
C PRO A 544 2.31 2.13 -27.14
N VAL A 545 3.62 2.29 -26.89
CA VAL A 545 4.16 3.14 -25.81
C VAL A 545 3.83 4.62 -26.05
N ASP A 546 3.69 5.05 -27.30
CA ASP A 546 3.30 6.40 -27.72
C ASP A 546 1.83 6.73 -27.42
N LYS A 547 0.99 5.71 -27.17
CA LYS A 547 -0.40 5.89 -26.74
C LYS A 547 -0.56 5.97 -25.22
N ALA A 548 0.50 5.71 -24.45
CA ALA A 548 0.47 5.96 -23.02
C ALA A 548 0.46 7.46 -22.76
N ALA A 549 -0.47 7.91 -21.92
CA ALA A 549 -0.57 9.31 -21.50
C ALA A 549 0.72 9.81 -20.81
N VAL A 550 1.54 8.90 -20.29
CA VAL A 550 2.79 9.19 -19.57
C VAL A 550 3.99 8.91 -20.48
N ALA A 551 4.88 9.90 -20.65
CA ALA A 551 6.11 9.77 -21.43
C ALA A 551 7.22 9.02 -20.68
N PRO A 552 7.95 8.13 -21.39
CA PRO A 552 7.37 6.91 -21.93
C PRO A 552 6.99 6.02 -20.75
N ALA A 553 5.78 5.47 -20.77
CA ALA A 553 5.42 4.38 -19.89
C ALA A 553 6.35 3.19 -20.20
N VAL A 554 7.40 3.08 -19.38
CA VAL A 554 8.36 2.00 -19.47
C VAL A 554 7.70 0.78 -18.85
N ARG A 555 7.69 -0.34 -19.57
CA ARG A 555 7.31 -1.64 -18.99
C ARG A 555 8.11 -1.82 -17.69
N ASN A 556 7.47 -1.92 -16.54
CA ASN A 556 8.17 -1.96 -15.24
C ASN A 556 8.65 -3.38 -14.86
N PHE A 557 8.23 -4.42 -15.59
CA PHE A 557 8.60 -5.82 -15.35
C PHE A 557 9.45 -6.40 -16.49
N ARG A 558 10.52 -7.11 -16.11
CA ARG A 558 11.52 -7.66 -17.04
C ARG A 558 11.86 -9.09 -16.69
N VAL A 559 11.83 -9.97 -17.69
CA VAL A 559 12.36 -11.33 -17.57
C VAL A 559 13.88 -11.27 -17.78
N LEU A 560 14.65 -11.64 -16.76
CA LEU A 560 16.12 -11.57 -16.80
C LEU A 560 16.76 -12.69 -17.62
N ASP A 561 16.09 -13.84 -17.72
CA ASP A 561 16.51 -14.99 -18.54
C ASP A 561 15.37 -15.40 -19.50
N PRO A 562 15.36 -14.85 -20.73
CA PRO A 562 14.32 -15.14 -21.71
C PRO A 562 14.27 -16.61 -22.17
N SER A 563 15.30 -17.41 -21.89
CA SER A 563 15.33 -18.82 -22.26
C SER A 563 14.45 -19.69 -21.36
N VAL A 564 14.06 -19.19 -20.19
CA VAL A 564 13.15 -19.86 -19.26
C VAL A 564 11.70 -19.51 -19.59
N SER A 565 10.83 -20.53 -19.61
CA SER A 565 9.38 -20.36 -19.77
C SER A 565 8.67 -20.33 -18.41
N ALA A 566 7.52 -19.67 -18.37
CA ALA A 566 6.60 -19.73 -17.22
C ALA A 566 5.68 -20.96 -17.27
N ARG A 567 5.49 -21.55 -18.47
CA ARG A 567 4.55 -22.64 -18.75
C ARG A 567 5.07 -23.65 -19.77
N GLY A 568 4.51 -24.85 -19.75
CA GLY A 568 4.84 -25.94 -20.68
C GLY A 568 6.33 -26.30 -20.65
N ARG A 569 6.89 -26.62 -21.82
CA ARG A 569 8.31 -26.99 -21.93
C ARG A 569 9.23 -25.76 -21.86
N SER A 570 10.04 -25.68 -20.82
CA SER A 570 11.04 -24.63 -20.62
C SER A 570 12.43 -25.11 -21.06
N VAL A 571 13.05 -24.42 -22.03
CA VAL A 571 14.38 -24.79 -22.58
C VAL A 571 15.51 -24.39 -21.64
N GLY A 572 15.44 -23.19 -21.05
CA GLY A 572 16.45 -22.64 -20.14
C GLY A 572 16.39 -23.20 -18.71
N GLY A 573 15.40 -24.04 -18.42
CA GLY A 573 15.19 -24.61 -17.09
C GLY A 573 14.14 -23.87 -16.27
N ILE A 574 14.33 -23.76 -14.95
CA ILE A 574 13.36 -23.13 -14.04
C ILE A 574 14.10 -22.46 -12.87
N TYR A 575 13.66 -21.26 -12.47
CA TYR A 575 14.15 -20.56 -11.29
C TYR A 575 13.15 -20.59 -10.14
N ARG A 576 13.65 -20.47 -8.91
CA ARG A 576 12.86 -20.25 -7.70
C ARG A 576 13.69 -19.60 -6.58
N ASP A 577 12.99 -19.10 -5.55
CA ASP A 577 13.56 -18.65 -4.28
C ASP A 577 14.71 -17.63 -4.41
N PRO A 578 14.57 -16.55 -5.20
CA PRO A 578 15.57 -15.51 -5.28
C PRO A 578 15.87 -14.89 -3.91
N ALA A 579 17.11 -14.47 -3.72
CA ALA A 579 17.56 -13.67 -2.61
C ALA A 579 18.51 -12.58 -3.12
N ALA A 580 18.29 -11.35 -2.65
CA ALA A 580 19.17 -10.23 -2.96
C ALA A 580 20.45 -10.29 -2.13
N LEU A 581 21.59 -9.99 -2.77
CA LEU A 581 22.86 -9.75 -2.08
C LEU A 581 23.13 -8.26 -1.93
N ALA A 582 24.01 -7.93 -0.98
CA ALA A 582 24.40 -6.57 -0.62
C ALA A 582 24.97 -5.74 -1.79
N ASP A 583 25.59 -6.40 -2.78
CA ASP A 583 26.20 -5.80 -3.97
C ASP A 583 25.22 -5.64 -5.15
N GLY A 584 23.94 -5.97 -4.96
CA GLY A 584 22.90 -5.94 -6.00
C GLY A 584 22.84 -7.19 -6.88
N SER A 585 23.75 -8.16 -6.68
CA SER A 585 23.65 -9.46 -7.33
C SER A 585 22.60 -10.36 -6.66
N ILE A 586 22.30 -11.51 -7.28
CA ILE A 586 21.17 -12.36 -6.91
C ILE A 586 21.66 -13.77 -6.62
N LEU A 587 21.16 -14.38 -5.55
CA LEU A 587 21.15 -15.84 -5.39
C LEU A 587 19.80 -16.38 -5.83
N ALA A 588 19.79 -17.50 -6.53
CA ALA A 588 18.56 -18.20 -6.85
C ALA A 588 18.79 -19.71 -6.86
N ALA A 589 17.72 -20.46 -6.68
CA ALA A 589 17.72 -21.86 -7.04
C ALA A 589 17.37 -21.99 -8.53
N TRP A 590 18.16 -22.76 -9.28
CA TRP A 590 17.97 -22.98 -10.70
C TRP A 590 18.18 -24.44 -11.07
N ALA A 591 17.23 -25.03 -11.79
CA ALA A 591 17.40 -26.33 -12.41
C ALA A 591 17.56 -26.16 -13.93
N PRO A 592 18.61 -26.71 -14.55
CA PRO A 592 18.83 -26.60 -15.99
C PRO A 592 17.75 -27.34 -16.79
N GLY A 593 17.39 -26.77 -17.94
CA GLY A 593 16.44 -27.37 -18.87
C GLY A 593 17.06 -28.37 -19.86
N PRO A 594 16.24 -28.94 -20.75
CA PRO A 594 14.80 -28.69 -20.86
C PRO A 594 13.98 -29.39 -19.77
N ILE A 595 12.94 -28.72 -19.25
CA ILE A 595 12.01 -29.28 -18.24
C ILE A 595 10.57 -29.05 -18.74
N ASP A 596 9.71 -30.05 -18.67
CA ASP A 596 8.27 -29.86 -18.83
C ASP A 596 7.67 -29.45 -17.47
N LEU A 597 7.18 -28.22 -17.39
CA LEU A 597 6.71 -27.63 -16.14
C LEU A 597 5.38 -28.22 -15.66
N GLY A 598 4.62 -28.86 -16.55
CA GLY A 598 3.37 -29.54 -16.21
C GLY A 598 3.54 -31.03 -15.88
N ASP A 599 4.72 -31.59 -16.10
CA ASP A 599 4.99 -33.01 -15.82
C ASP A 599 5.50 -33.20 -14.37
N PRO A 600 4.72 -33.83 -13.48
CA PRO A 600 5.16 -34.11 -12.11
C PRO A 600 6.31 -35.12 -12.02
N GLU A 601 6.62 -35.87 -13.09
CA GLU A 601 7.75 -36.80 -13.15
C GLU A 601 9.04 -36.18 -13.72
N ALA A 602 9.04 -34.89 -14.10
CA ALA A 602 10.21 -34.22 -14.67
C ALA A 602 11.42 -34.11 -13.72
N ARG A 603 11.21 -34.24 -12.40
CA ARG A 603 12.24 -34.31 -11.33
C ARG A 603 13.40 -33.30 -11.52
N PRO A 604 13.12 -31.98 -11.52
CA PRO A 604 14.12 -30.95 -11.71
C PRO A 604 15.20 -31.03 -10.62
N ARG A 605 16.47 -30.95 -11.05
CA ARG A 605 17.64 -30.92 -10.16
C ARG A 605 18.16 -29.53 -10.02
N PHE A 606 17.83 -28.91 -8.91
CA PHE A 606 18.20 -27.53 -8.65
C PHE A 606 19.60 -27.41 -8.06
N ARG A 607 20.20 -26.26 -8.34
CA ARG A 607 21.50 -25.79 -7.83
C ARG A 607 21.30 -24.41 -7.22
N ILE A 608 22.19 -24.01 -6.32
CA ILE A 608 22.23 -22.60 -5.91
C ILE A 608 23.18 -21.88 -6.87
N VAL A 609 22.64 -20.89 -7.58
CA VAL A 609 23.38 -20.07 -8.54
C VAL A 609 23.45 -18.63 -8.06
N HIS A 610 24.59 -18.02 -8.33
CA HIS A 610 24.83 -16.59 -8.23
C HIS A 610 24.69 -15.97 -9.61
N LEU A 611 23.89 -14.92 -9.68
CA LEU A 611 23.45 -14.28 -10.91
C LEU A 611 23.87 -12.82 -10.87
N ARG A 612 24.45 -12.36 -11.96
CA ARG A 612 24.75 -10.94 -12.21
C ARG A 612 24.01 -10.49 -13.45
N PHE A 613 23.54 -9.26 -13.41
CA PHE A 613 22.81 -8.62 -14.50
C PHE A 613 23.23 -7.17 -14.65
N GLU A 614 23.11 -6.65 -15.85
CA GLU A 614 23.44 -5.27 -16.18
C GLU A 614 22.32 -4.67 -17.02
N GLU A 615 22.12 -3.36 -16.91
CA GLU A 615 21.27 -2.61 -17.83
C GLU A 615 21.85 -2.68 -19.25
N ALA A 616 21.02 -2.91 -20.26
CA ALA A 616 21.49 -2.70 -21.62
C ALA A 616 21.92 -1.23 -21.82
N THR A 617 22.89 -1.00 -22.68
CA THR A 617 23.37 0.36 -23.01
C THR A 617 23.08 0.74 -24.46
N SER A 618 22.56 -0.20 -25.26
CA SER A 618 22.22 -0.03 -26.67
C SER A 618 20.88 -0.70 -27.02
N GLY A 619 20.22 -0.26 -28.10
CA GLY A 619 18.94 -0.82 -28.53
C GLY A 619 17.73 -0.44 -27.66
N CYS A 620 17.85 0.62 -26.85
CA CYS A 620 16.80 1.04 -25.93
C CYS A 620 15.61 1.61 -26.71
N VAL A 621 14.51 0.87 -26.74
CA VAL A 621 13.23 1.36 -27.25
C VAL A 621 12.61 2.21 -26.15
N THR A 622 12.41 3.50 -26.40
CA THR A 622 11.75 4.46 -25.48
C THR A 622 12.37 4.53 -24.08
N SER A 623 13.46 5.30 -23.93
CA SER A 623 14.16 5.70 -22.68
C SER A 623 14.50 4.64 -21.63
N ALA A 624 14.21 3.36 -21.88
CA ALA A 624 14.45 2.27 -20.95
C ALA A 624 15.26 1.20 -21.64
N CYS A 625 16.41 0.93 -21.06
CA CYS A 625 17.22 -0.18 -21.49
C CYS A 625 16.81 -1.43 -20.71
N LEU A 626 16.96 -2.60 -21.34
CA LEU A 626 16.49 -3.86 -20.77
C LEU A 626 17.63 -4.50 -19.98
N PRO A 627 17.46 -4.78 -18.67
CA PRO A 627 18.47 -5.53 -17.94
C PRO A 627 18.51 -6.97 -18.43
N ASN A 628 19.71 -7.51 -18.59
CA ASN A 628 19.93 -8.90 -19.00
C ASN A 628 20.87 -9.61 -18.05
N LEU A 629 20.65 -10.91 -17.86
CA LEU A 629 21.58 -11.77 -17.16
C LEU A 629 22.91 -11.85 -17.93
N ILE A 630 24.03 -11.51 -17.28
CA ILE A 630 25.37 -11.55 -17.88
C ILE A 630 26.22 -12.72 -17.36
N ALA A 631 25.89 -13.26 -16.18
CA ALA A 631 26.62 -14.38 -15.59
C ALA A 631 25.70 -15.25 -14.72
N ARG A 632 26.00 -16.55 -14.72
CA ARG A 632 25.37 -17.57 -13.87
C ARG A 632 26.45 -18.51 -13.35
N ASP A 633 26.85 -18.29 -12.12
CA ASP A 633 27.91 -19.05 -11.45
C ASP A 633 27.28 -20.03 -10.47
N VAL A 634 27.62 -21.33 -10.56
CA VAL A 634 27.09 -22.33 -9.62
C VAL A 634 27.87 -22.24 -8.32
N TRP A 635 27.20 -21.89 -7.22
CA TRP A 635 27.80 -21.84 -5.88
C TRP A 635 27.63 -23.15 -5.11
N VAL A 636 26.53 -23.87 -5.33
CA VAL A 636 26.30 -25.17 -4.67
C VAL A 636 25.74 -26.17 -5.68
N GLU A 637 26.48 -27.27 -5.88
CA GLU A 637 26.15 -28.37 -6.80
C GLU A 637 25.46 -29.54 -6.10
N ASP A 638 24.49 -30.16 -6.77
CA ASP A 638 23.74 -31.30 -6.24
C ASP A 638 24.55 -32.60 -6.39
N ARG A 639 25.39 -32.93 -5.39
CA ARG A 639 26.32 -34.08 -5.47
C ARG A 639 25.76 -35.39 -4.93
N ALA A 640 24.62 -35.41 -4.22
CA ALA A 640 24.14 -36.60 -3.50
C ALA A 640 22.61 -36.67 -3.32
N GLY A 641 21.83 -36.30 -4.33
CA GLY A 641 20.40 -36.60 -4.38
C GLY A 641 19.50 -35.71 -3.52
N GLY A 642 19.76 -34.40 -3.46
CA GLY A 642 18.76 -33.50 -2.85
C GLY A 642 19.23 -32.13 -2.37
N LEU A 643 19.91 -31.31 -3.18
CA LEU A 643 19.81 -29.85 -3.00
C LEU A 643 18.44 -29.35 -3.48
N SER A 644 17.34 -29.73 -2.82
CA SER A 644 16.07 -29.73 -3.54
C SER A 644 14.85 -29.15 -2.78
N VAL A 645 15.04 -28.64 -1.55
CA VAL A 645 14.07 -27.73 -0.93
C VAL A 645 14.71 -26.34 -0.84
N HIS A 646 14.17 -25.37 -1.56
CA HIS A 646 14.87 -24.12 -1.88
C HIS A 646 14.44 -22.99 -0.96
N SER A 647 15.43 -22.26 -0.43
CA SER A 647 15.29 -21.00 0.30
C SER A 647 16.70 -20.53 0.67
N ALA A 648 17.54 -20.30 -0.33
CA ALA A 648 18.88 -19.75 -0.10
C ALA A 648 18.73 -18.36 0.55
N ARG A 649 19.31 -18.16 1.73
CA ARG A 649 19.29 -16.88 2.45
C ARG A 649 20.72 -16.48 2.81
N PRO A 650 21.17 -15.29 2.37
CA PRO A 650 22.46 -14.78 2.79
C PRO A 650 22.41 -14.46 4.29
N VAL A 651 23.47 -14.82 5.02
CA VAL A 651 23.70 -14.35 6.38
C VAL A 651 24.39 -13.00 6.27
N ILE A 652 23.60 -11.95 6.43
CA ILE A 652 24.03 -10.54 6.41
C ILE A 652 23.37 -9.78 7.54
N VAL A 653 24.04 -8.72 7.97
CA VAL A 653 23.50 -7.77 8.94
C VAL A 653 22.66 -6.74 8.18
N ARG A 654 21.44 -6.49 8.65
CA ARG A 654 20.47 -5.60 8.01
C ARG A 654 20.09 -4.46 8.95
N ALA A 655 20.11 -3.25 8.43
CA ALA A 655 19.54 -2.06 9.03
C ALA A 655 18.04 -2.03 8.72
N LEU A 656 17.24 -2.44 9.70
CA LEU A 656 15.79 -2.31 9.59
C LEU A 656 15.40 -0.84 9.74
N GLY A 657 15.16 -0.17 8.62
CA GLY A 657 14.57 1.17 8.58
C GLY A 657 13.04 1.14 8.45
N GLY A 658 12.40 2.30 8.58
CA GLY A 658 10.96 2.49 8.39
C GLY A 658 10.13 2.47 9.69
N PRO A 659 8.85 2.84 9.61
CA PRO A 659 7.96 2.86 10.75
C PRO A 659 7.82 1.47 11.40
N SER A 660 7.69 1.46 12.72
CA SER A 660 7.40 0.24 13.49
C SER A 660 5.90 -0.06 13.47
N ALA A 661 5.54 -1.31 13.77
CA ALA A 661 4.13 -1.69 13.88
C ALA A 661 3.41 -0.83 14.92
N VAL A 662 2.30 -0.20 14.54
CA VAL A 662 1.47 0.61 15.44
C VAL A 662 0.56 -0.32 16.24
N VAL A 663 0.48 -0.09 17.55
CA VAL A 663 -0.57 -0.70 18.39
C VAL A 663 -1.82 0.15 18.20
N LEU A 664 -2.76 -0.33 17.39
CA LEU A 664 -4.05 0.34 17.23
C LEU A 664 -4.92 0.16 18.47
N ASP A 665 -5.74 1.16 18.77
CA ASP A 665 -6.74 1.06 19.85
C ASP A 665 -7.82 0.03 19.42
N PRO A 666 -7.94 -1.12 20.12
CA PRO A 666 -8.91 -2.14 19.75
C PRO A 666 -10.36 -1.68 19.94
N LEU A 667 -10.60 -0.59 20.68
CA LEU A 667 -11.92 0.00 20.90
C LEU A 667 -12.28 1.06 19.86
N ALA A 668 -11.31 1.54 19.07
CA ALA A 668 -11.56 2.55 18.06
C ALA A 668 -12.26 1.95 16.83
N ALA A 669 -13.15 2.75 16.24
CA ALA A 669 -13.92 2.33 15.07
C ALA A 669 -13.04 2.14 13.84
N SER A 670 -13.25 1.05 13.10
CA SER A 670 -12.66 0.84 11.78
C SER A 670 -13.44 1.64 10.73
N LEU A 671 -12.78 2.62 10.13
CA LEU A 671 -13.41 3.65 9.32
C LEU A 671 -13.02 3.52 7.86
N VAL A 672 -13.98 3.66 6.95
CA VAL A 672 -13.78 3.68 5.50
C VAL A 672 -14.31 5.00 4.95
N SER A 673 -13.47 5.71 4.19
CA SER A 673 -13.85 6.90 3.45
C SER A 673 -13.56 6.71 1.97
N ILE A 674 -14.53 7.02 1.12
CA ILE A 674 -14.36 7.03 -0.34
C ILE A 674 -14.74 8.43 -0.81
N ASP A 675 -13.80 9.16 -1.38
CA ASP A 675 -14.01 10.59 -1.67
C ASP A 675 -14.86 10.85 -2.92
N ASP A 676 -14.78 9.99 -3.94
CA ASP A 676 -15.64 9.97 -5.14
C ASP A 676 -15.69 8.52 -5.67
N ALA A 677 -16.74 7.77 -5.34
CA ALA A 677 -16.80 6.34 -5.66
C ALA A 677 -16.72 5.99 -7.17
N PRO A 678 -17.35 6.78 -8.09
CA PRO A 678 -17.18 6.62 -9.53
C PRO A 678 -15.73 6.66 -10.06
N VAL A 679 -14.80 7.33 -9.37
CA VAL A 679 -13.38 7.37 -9.79
C VAL A 679 -12.73 5.98 -9.68
N ASN A 680 -12.98 5.26 -8.58
CA ASN A 680 -12.47 3.89 -8.40
C ASN A 680 -12.98 2.97 -9.51
N GLN A 681 -14.27 3.05 -9.84
CA GLN A 681 -14.83 2.27 -10.94
C GLN A 681 -14.17 2.61 -12.29
N GLY A 682 -13.98 3.90 -12.60
CA GLY A 682 -13.35 4.31 -13.85
C GLY A 682 -11.90 3.81 -13.98
N ILE A 683 -11.17 3.72 -12.87
CA ILE A 683 -9.83 3.10 -12.82
C ILE A 683 -9.92 1.59 -13.09
N LEU A 684 -10.83 0.89 -12.42
CA LEU A 684 -10.98 -0.56 -12.57
C LEU A 684 -11.43 -0.96 -13.98
N GLU A 685 -12.31 -0.18 -14.63
CA GLU A 685 -12.75 -0.40 -16.01
C GLU A 685 -11.59 -0.26 -17.03
N SER A 686 -10.60 0.60 -16.72
CA SER A 686 -9.44 0.82 -17.58
C SER A 686 -8.18 1.08 -16.76
N LEU A 687 -7.61 0.00 -16.20
CA LEU A 687 -6.41 0.07 -15.35
C LEU A 687 -5.18 0.65 -16.07
N PHE A 688 -5.11 0.48 -17.39
CA PHE A 688 -3.98 0.92 -18.21
C PHE A 688 -3.87 2.45 -18.27
N PRO A 689 -2.65 3.00 -18.40
CA PRO A 689 -2.40 4.43 -18.61
C PRO A 689 -2.74 4.92 -20.02
N THR A 690 -3.79 4.34 -20.60
CA THR A 690 -4.27 4.62 -21.95
C THR A 690 -5.79 4.79 -21.93
N GLY A 691 -6.28 5.53 -22.92
CA GLY A 691 -7.72 5.75 -23.10
C GLY A 691 -8.37 6.64 -22.03
N PRO A 692 -9.56 7.19 -22.34
CA PRO A 692 -10.31 7.99 -21.39
C PRO A 692 -10.84 7.14 -20.24
N LYS A 693 -11.01 7.76 -19.07
CA LYS A 693 -11.67 7.16 -17.91
C LYS A 693 -13.14 7.53 -17.88
N ARG A 694 -14.00 6.54 -17.62
CA ARG A 694 -15.44 6.73 -17.52
C ARG A 694 -15.85 6.71 -16.06
N PHE A 695 -16.44 7.81 -15.58
CA PHE A 695 -16.94 7.92 -14.22
C PHE A 695 -18.47 7.89 -14.22
N ARG A 696 -19.07 6.85 -13.63
CA ARG A 696 -20.53 6.63 -13.56
C ARG A 696 -21.24 7.56 -12.57
N THR A 697 -21.55 8.79 -13.00
CA THR A 697 -22.27 9.79 -12.17
C THR A 697 -23.75 9.47 -11.93
N ASP A 698 -24.27 8.47 -12.63
CA ASP A 698 -25.59 7.89 -12.43
C ASP A 698 -25.66 6.94 -11.22
N ALA A 699 -24.52 6.66 -10.57
CA ALA A 699 -24.47 5.95 -9.30
C ALA A 699 -25.25 6.68 -8.20
N ARG A 700 -25.94 5.91 -7.35
CA ARG A 700 -26.76 6.42 -6.24
C ARG A 700 -26.48 5.75 -4.91
N TYR A 701 -25.93 4.54 -4.91
CA TYR A 701 -25.63 3.80 -3.68
C TYR A 701 -24.28 3.10 -3.78
N MET A 702 -23.74 2.73 -2.63
CA MET A 702 -22.58 1.87 -2.50
C MET A 702 -22.97 0.66 -1.64
N ARG A 703 -22.74 -0.54 -2.13
CA ARG A 703 -22.92 -1.78 -1.36
C ARG A 703 -21.58 -2.26 -0.85
N PHE A 704 -21.56 -2.65 0.43
CA PHE A 704 -20.47 -3.39 1.05
C PHE A 704 -20.88 -4.85 1.12
N VAL A 705 -20.10 -5.71 0.48
CA VAL A 705 -20.34 -7.16 0.38
C VAL A 705 -19.26 -7.87 1.16
N GLU A 706 -19.63 -8.60 2.21
CA GLU A 706 -18.76 -9.37 3.07
C GLU A 706 -18.55 -10.79 2.52
N ALA A 707 -17.31 -11.26 2.53
CA ALA A 707 -16.99 -12.64 2.20
C ALA A 707 -17.49 -13.58 3.30
N LEU A 708 -18.14 -14.69 2.93
CA LEU A 708 -18.48 -15.73 3.90
C LEU A 708 -17.34 -16.75 3.99
N PRO A 709 -16.92 -17.16 5.20
CA PRO A 709 -15.96 -18.23 5.37
C PRO A 709 -16.47 -19.53 4.74
N HIS A 710 -15.73 -20.09 3.78
CA HIS A 710 -16.10 -21.36 3.18
C HIS A 710 -15.63 -22.51 4.08
N ALA A 711 -16.54 -23.05 4.89
CA ALA A 711 -16.22 -24.19 5.74
C ALA A 711 -15.93 -25.43 4.87
N PRO A 712 -14.97 -26.30 5.24
CA PRO A 712 -14.55 -27.45 4.43
C PRO A 712 -15.67 -28.42 4.04
N ARG A 713 -16.75 -28.46 4.83
CA ARG A 713 -17.93 -29.28 4.55
C ARG A 713 -18.72 -28.85 3.31
N HIS A 714 -18.47 -27.65 2.80
CA HIS A 714 -19.11 -27.09 1.61
C HIS A 714 -18.25 -27.21 0.34
N ALA A 715 -17.15 -27.98 0.38
CA ALA A 715 -16.24 -28.14 -0.75
C ALA A 715 -16.98 -28.51 -2.04
N GLY A 716 -16.80 -27.69 -3.08
CA GLY A 716 -17.49 -27.83 -4.38
C GLY A 716 -18.75 -26.97 -4.54
N GLN A 717 -19.17 -26.21 -3.53
CA GLN A 717 -20.18 -25.15 -3.65
C GLN A 717 -19.50 -23.80 -3.94
N ALA A 718 -20.18 -22.91 -4.67
CA ALA A 718 -19.70 -21.54 -4.84
C ALA A 718 -19.59 -20.86 -3.47
N THR A 719 -18.47 -20.19 -3.23
CA THR A 719 -18.24 -19.33 -2.07
C THR A 719 -19.28 -18.22 -2.05
N GLY A 720 -20.12 -18.22 -1.02
CA GLY A 720 -21.15 -17.20 -0.85
C GLY A 720 -20.56 -15.89 -0.34
N ALA A 721 -21.24 -14.80 -0.63
CA ALA A 721 -21.03 -13.54 0.06
C ALA A 721 -22.36 -13.08 0.67
N ARG A 722 -22.30 -12.15 1.62
CA ARG A 722 -23.48 -11.47 2.15
C ARG A 722 -23.33 -9.98 2.05
N ILE A 723 -24.43 -9.25 2.10
CA ILE A 723 -24.40 -7.79 2.13
C ILE A 723 -24.11 -7.38 3.57
N LEU A 724 -23.06 -6.59 3.78
CA LEU A 724 -22.79 -5.93 5.07
C LEU A 724 -23.69 -4.70 5.24
N GLY A 725 -23.92 -3.96 4.16
CA GLY A 725 -24.86 -2.84 4.10
C GLY A 725 -24.88 -2.14 2.75
N GLU A 726 -25.94 -1.38 2.49
CA GLU A 726 -26.05 -0.47 1.35
C GLU A 726 -26.21 0.96 1.86
N VAL A 727 -25.44 1.88 1.31
CA VAL A 727 -25.36 3.27 1.76
C VAL A 727 -25.68 4.19 0.58
N ALA A 728 -26.51 5.21 0.80
CA ALA A 728 -26.74 6.24 -0.20
C ALA A 728 -25.48 7.07 -0.41
N LEU A 729 -25.18 7.38 -1.67
CA LEU A 729 -24.14 8.32 -2.03
C LEU A 729 -24.66 9.74 -1.83
N TYR A 730 -23.77 10.63 -1.40
CA TYR A 730 -24.03 12.07 -1.46
C TYR A 730 -23.93 12.58 -2.91
N ASP A 731 -24.32 13.83 -3.17
CA ASP A 731 -24.30 14.42 -4.52
C ASP A 731 -22.90 14.47 -5.15
N ASP A 732 -21.85 14.45 -4.33
CA ASP A 732 -20.45 14.35 -4.75
C ASP A 732 -19.92 12.92 -4.80
N HIS A 733 -20.81 11.95 -4.68
CA HIS A 733 -20.55 10.51 -4.71
C HIS A 733 -19.62 10.00 -3.61
N SER A 734 -19.47 10.75 -2.52
CA SER A 734 -18.66 10.36 -1.38
C SER A 734 -19.39 9.42 -0.41
N VAL A 735 -18.61 8.62 0.33
CA VAL A 735 -19.08 7.69 1.36
C VAL A 735 -18.17 7.78 2.59
N HIS A 736 -18.77 7.70 3.78
CA HIS A 736 -18.07 7.65 5.05
C HIS A 736 -18.76 6.68 6.00
N VAL A 737 -18.13 5.53 6.27
CA VAL A 737 -18.75 4.45 7.04
C VAL A 737 -17.83 3.85 8.09
N VAL A 738 -18.42 3.35 9.18
CA VAL A 738 -17.78 2.41 10.09
C VAL A 738 -18.13 1.00 9.62
N VAL A 739 -17.11 0.15 9.52
CA VAL A 739 -17.24 -1.28 9.19
C VAL A 739 -16.76 -2.14 10.37
N PRO A 740 -17.19 -3.40 10.48
CA PRO A 740 -16.59 -4.33 11.44
C PRO A 740 -15.10 -4.57 11.13
N ALA A 741 -14.25 -4.54 12.16
CA ALA A 741 -12.84 -4.86 12.03
C ALA A 741 -12.62 -6.35 11.71
N GLY A 742 -11.55 -6.67 10.98
CA GLY A 742 -11.17 -8.05 10.67
C GLY A 742 -12.15 -8.80 9.75
N VAL A 743 -13.07 -8.08 9.11
CA VAL A 743 -14.02 -8.62 8.14
C VAL A 743 -13.54 -8.27 6.73
N ALA A 744 -13.41 -9.28 5.87
CA ALA A 744 -13.15 -9.08 4.45
C ALA A 744 -14.42 -8.64 3.73
N PHE A 745 -14.35 -7.52 3.01
CA PHE A 745 -15.46 -6.99 2.22
C PHE A 745 -14.97 -6.45 0.87
N ARG A 746 -15.86 -6.42 -0.12
CA ARG A 746 -15.70 -5.70 -1.39
C ARG A 746 -16.76 -4.63 -1.51
N THR A 747 -16.55 -3.67 -2.38
CA THR A 747 -17.51 -2.62 -2.65
C THR A 747 -18.12 -2.75 -4.05
N GLN A 748 -19.40 -2.38 -4.17
CA GLN A 748 -20.12 -2.36 -5.44
C GLN A 748 -20.82 -1.01 -5.60
N LEU A 749 -20.51 -0.29 -6.68
CA LEU A 749 -21.21 0.96 -7.00
C LEU A 749 -22.56 0.60 -7.60
N LEU A 750 -23.66 1.20 -7.13
CA LEU A 750 -25.01 0.83 -7.56
C LEU A 750 -25.75 2.00 -8.22
N ASP A 751 -26.62 1.67 -9.17
CA ASP A 751 -27.60 2.61 -9.75
C ASP A 751 -28.82 2.86 -8.85
N ALA A 752 -29.81 3.59 -9.38
CA ALA A 752 -31.05 3.89 -8.69
C ALA A 752 -31.88 2.63 -8.35
N ASP A 753 -31.75 1.56 -9.14
CA ASP A 753 -32.45 0.29 -8.98
C ASP A 753 -31.67 -0.71 -8.10
N ARG A 754 -30.60 -0.25 -7.44
CA ARG A 754 -29.69 -1.05 -6.59
C ARG A 754 -28.94 -2.16 -7.34
N MET A 755 -28.79 -2.04 -8.65
CA MET A 755 -27.98 -2.96 -9.43
C MET A 755 -26.55 -2.45 -9.53
N ALA A 756 -25.58 -3.35 -9.43
CA ALA A 756 -24.17 -3.01 -9.49
C ALA A 756 -23.77 -2.52 -10.89
N LEU A 757 -22.93 -1.48 -10.91
CA LEU A 757 -22.47 -0.79 -12.11
C LEU A 757 -21.04 -1.20 -12.47
N GLY A 758 -20.84 -1.47 -13.76
CA GLY A 758 -19.53 -1.75 -14.36
C GLY A 758 -18.79 -2.90 -13.68
N VAL A 759 -17.47 -2.80 -13.62
CA VAL A 759 -16.64 -3.90 -13.11
C VAL A 759 -16.65 -3.93 -11.59
N GLN A 760 -16.81 -5.14 -11.05
CA GLN A 760 -16.75 -5.37 -9.61
C GLN A 760 -15.33 -5.14 -9.10
N HIS A 761 -15.22 -4.71 -7.84
CA HIS A 761 -13.92 -4.55 -7.21
C HIS A 761 -13.17 -5.88 -7.21
N ASN A 762 -11.96 -5.91 -7.77
CA ASN A 762 -11.17 -7.13 -7.93
C ASN A 762 -10.32 -7.49 -6.69
N ARG A 763 -10.65 -6.95 -5.52
CA ARG A 763 -9.96 -7.25 -4.26
C ARG A 763 -10.95 -7.28 -3.10
N TRP A 764 -10.64 -8.15 -2.14
CA TRP A 764 -11.22 -8.11 -0.81
C TRP A 764 -10.42 -7.15 0.06
N LEU A 765 -11.11 -6.17 0.63
CA LEU A 765 -10.62 -5.15 1.54
C LEU A 765 -10.92 -5.58 2.98
N PHE A 766 -10.19 -5.05 3.94
CA PHE A 766 -10.50 -5.20 5.35
C PHE A 766 -9.84 -4.06 6.12
N ASN A 767 -10.36 -3.78 7.32
CA ASN A 767 -9.76 -2.84 8.23
C ASN A 767 -9.32 -3.52 9.53
N TRP A 768 -8.21 -3.05 10.09
CA TRP A 768 -7.86 -3.35 11.47
C TRP A 768 -8.69 -2.49 12.44
N PRO A 769 -8.85 -2.92 13.72
CA PRO A 769 -9.47 -2.09 14.75
C PRO A 769 -8.81 -0.71 14.80
N GLY A 770 -9.60 0.37 14.84
CA GLY A 770 -9.10 1.75 14.86
C GLY A 770 -8.46 2.28 13.57
N GLN A 771 -8.36 1.47 12.52
CA GLN A 771 -7.80 1.92 11.25
C GLN A 771 -8.78 2.81 10.48
N HIS A 772 -8.30 3.96 9.98
CA HIS A 772 -9.00 4.75 8.97
C HIS A 772 -8.45 4.49 7.58
N PHE A 773 -9.21 3.72 6.80
CA PHE A 773 -8.98 3.46 5.40
C PHE A 773 -9.60 4.55 4.53
N LYS A 774 -8.80 5.11 3.60
CA LYS A 774 -9.25 6.10 2.62
C LYS A 774 -8.99 5.57 1.21
N GLU A 775 -10.00 5.62 0.35
CA GLU A 775 -9.89 5.36 -1.08
C GLU A 775 -10.37 6.55 -1.91
N SER A 776 -9.98 6.52 -3.18
CA SER A 776 -10.37 7.50 -4.19
C SER A 776 -9.85 8.91 -3.89
N VAL A 777 -10.09 9.79 -4.85
CA VAL A 777 -9.92 11.23 -4.74
C VAL A 777 -11.10 11.89 -5.44
N GLY A 778 -11.45 13.12 -5.09
CA GLY A 778 -12.41 13.87 -5.90
C GLY A 778 -11.97 13.91 -7.36
N ARG A 779 -12.89 13.65 -8.31
CA ARG A 779 -12.58 13.57 -9.75
C ARG A 779 -11.74 14.71 -10.33
N HIS A 780 -11.88 15.91 -9.79
CA HIS A 780 -11.12 17.10 -10.21
C HIS A 780 -9.62 16.98 -9.91
N LEU A 781 -9.23 16.03 -9.04
CA LEU A 781 -7.86 15.74 -8.63
C LEU A 781 -7.31 14.45 -9.21
N TYR A 782 -8.13 13.73 -9.98
CA TYR A 782 -7.77 12.45 -10.55
C TYR A 782 -6.46 12.55 -11.35
N ASP A 783 -6.32 13.56 -12.23
CA ASP A 783 -5.14 13.68 -13.09
C ASP A 783 -3.86 13.89 -12.27
N ALA A 784 -3.92 14.75 -11.24
CA ALA A 784 -2.80 15.05 -10.37
C ALA A 784 -2.40 13.91 -9.42
N ARG A 785 -3.36 13.06 -9.00
CA ARG A 785 -3.14 12.02 -7.97
C ARG A 785 -3.05 10.60 -8.53
N CYS A 786 -3.85 10.29 -9.54
CA CYS A 786 -4.00 8.94 -10.11
C CYS A 786 -3.48 8.88 -11.55
N GLY A 787 -3.52 9.98 -12.29
CA GLY A 787 -3.19 10.04 -13.71
C GLY A 787 -1.77 9.59 -14.05
N GLY A 788 -0.80 9.84 -13.17
CA GLY A 788 0.59 9.38 -13.38
C GLY A 788 0.75 7.86 -13.49
N CYS A 789 -0.20 7.08 -12.96
CA CYS A 789 -0.22 5.62 -13.09
C CYS A 789 -1.34 5.13 -14.01
N HIS A 790 -2.52 5.73 -13.95
CA HIS A 790 -3.70 5.26 -14.69
C HIS A 790 -4.00 6.07 -15.96
N GLY A 791 -3.15 7.05 -16.31
CA GLY A 791 -3.36 7.95 -17.44
C GLY A 791 -4.42 9.01 -17.14
N ALA A 792 -4.43 10.10 -17.92
CA ALA A 792 -5.35 11.21 -17.71
C ALA A 792 -6.82 10.77 -17.88
N ALA A 793 -7.75 11.43 -17.18
CA ALA A 793 -9.18 11.16 -17.27
C ALA A 793 -9.69 11.34 -18.71
N SER A 794 -9.14 12.32 -19.43
CA SER A 794 -9.44 12.57 -20.84
C SER A 794 -8.84 11.53 -21.81
N GLY A 795 -7.90 10.72 -21.33
CA GLY A 795 -7.05 9.83 -22.15
C GLY A 795 -5.91 10.55 -22.88
N LYS A 796 -5.75 11.86 -22.71
CA LYS A 796 -4.68 12.65 -23.35
C LYS A 796 -3.55 12.93 -22.36
N GLY A 797 -2.34 12.52 -22.70
CA GLY A 797 -1.16 12.69 -21.83
C GLY A 797 -0.84 14.12 -21.41
N ALA A 798 -1.11 15.09 -22.28
CA ALA A 798 -0.90 16.51 -21.99
C ALA A 798 -1.72 17.03 -20.80
N ASP A 799 -2.83 16.37 -20.46
CA ASP A 799 -3.74 16.81 -19.41
C ASP A 799 -3.32 16.32 -18.00
N LEU A 800 -2.27 15.47 -17.91
CA LEU A 800 -1.76 14.94 -16.65
C LEU A 800 -1.18 16.01 -15.72
N PHE A 801 -0.63 17.08 -16.27
CA PHE A 801 -0.02 18.17 -15.52
C PHE A 801 -1.05 19.28 -15.28
N GLY A 802 -2.15 18.90 -14.62
CA GLY A 802 -3.19 19.83 -14.17
C GLY A 802 -2.85 20.48 -12.82
N PRO A 803 -3.61 21.52 -12.42
CA PRO A 803 -3.44 22.16 -11.11
C PRO A 803 -3.62 21.13 -9.99
N THR A 804 -2.73 21.16 -9.00
CA THR A 804 -2.83 20.34 -7.79
C THR A 804 -3.82 20.96 -6.81
N ASP A 805 -4.45 20.11 -5.99
CA ASP A 805 -5.27 20.61 -4.89
C ASP A 805 -4.39 21.19 -3.78
N THR A 806 -4.36 22.51 -3.71
CA THR A 806 -3.68 23.24 -2.63
C THR A 806 -4.59 23.48 -1.41
N LEU A 807 -5.89 23.16 -1.52
CA LEU A 807 -6.93 23.48 -0.54
C LEU A 807 -7.12 22.44 0.57
N THR A 808 -6.47 21.27 0.52
CA THR A 808 -6.87 20.07 1.29
C THR A 808 -8.32 19.61 1.03
N GLY A 809 -9.00 20.26 0.07
CA GLY A 809 -10.37 19.97 -0.36
C GLY A 809 -10.55 18.55 -0.90
N ALA A 810 -9.44 17.89 -1.25
CA ALA A 810 -9.32 16.49 -1.59
C ALA A 810 -10.05 15.58 -0.61
N THR A 811 -10.00 15.92 0.69
CA THR A 811 -10.59 15.12 1.76
C THR A 811 -11.90 15.71 2.31
N VAL A 812 -12.31 16.88 1.82
CA VAL A 812 -13.51 17.59 2.27
C VAL A 812 -14.69 17.21 1.38
N THR A 813 -15.45 16.22 1.84
CA THR A 813 -16.57 15.63 1.11
C THR A 813 -17.90 15.81 1.83
N LEU A 814 -19.01 15.72 1.11
CA LEU A 814 -20.34 15.83 1.70
C LEU A 814 -20.67 14.67 2.65
N ALA A 815 -20.03 13.51 2.49
CA ALA A 815 -20.15 12.40 3.43
C ALA A 815 -19.50 12.66 4.78
N ARG A 816 -18.46 13.50 4.81
CA ARG A 816 -17.71 13.84 6.02
C ARG A 816 -18.11 15.17 6.62
N TYR A 817 -18.71 16.07 5.83
CA TYR A 817 -18.93 17.45 6.24
C TYR A 817 -20.26 18.03 5.70
N VAL A 818 -20.91 18.89 6.48
CA VAL A 818 -22.09 19.65 6.03
C VAL A 818 -21.65 20.74 5.06
N ASP A 819 -22.27 20.81 3.88
CA ASP A 819 -21.98 21.82 2.84
C ASP A 819 -20.49 21.98 2.48
N ARG A 820 -19.71 20.90 2.62
CA ARG A 820 -18.24 20.88 2.46
C ARG A 820 -17.51 21.86 3.39
N ASN A 821 -18.10 22.18 4.54
CA ASN A 821 -17.43 22.94 5.57
C ASN A 821 -16.65 21.98 6.48
N PRO A 822 -15.30 21.95 6.46
CA PRO A 822 -14.51 21.05 7.29
C PRO A 822 -14.72 21.28 8.80
N ARG A 823 -15.32 22.41 9.19
CA ARG A 823 -15.72 22.71 10.56
C ARG A 823 -17.07 22.10 10.94
N LEU A 824 -17.82 21.50 10.04
CA LEU A 824 -19.10 20.88 10.36
C LEU A 824 -19.04 19.38 10.04
N PRO A 825 -18.30 18.57 10.83
CA PRO A 825 -18.16 17.15 10.57
C PRO A 825 -19.50 16.42 10.71
N ARG A 826 -19.71 15.42 9.85
CA ARG A 826 -20.82 14.47 9.91
C ARG A 826 -20.36 13.16 10.54
N PRO A 827 -21.18 12.53 11.38
CA PRO A 827 -20.88 11.19 11.86
C PRO A 827 -20.94 10.18 10.70
N PRO A 828 -20.06 9.15 10.70
CA PRO A 828 -20.11 8.08 9.70
C PRO A 828 -21.38 7.23 9.83
N VAL A 829 -21.79 6.60 8.72
CA VAL A 829 -22.83 5.56 8.75
C VAL A 829 -22.25 4.28 9.35
N VAL A 830 -22.92 3.68 10.34
CA VAL A 830 -22.40 2.49 11.02
C VAL A 830 -22.99 1.23 10.42
N LEU A 831 -22.13 0.37 9.86
CA LEU A 831 -22.50 -0.96 9.40
C LEU A 831 -22.20 -1.99 10.49
N THR A 832 -23.19 -2.81 10.83
CA THR A 832 -23.13 -3.75 11.96
C THR A 832 -23.78 -5.08 11.59
N ASP A 833 -23.83 -6.00 12.54
CA ASP A 833 -24.60 -7.25 12.38
C ASP A 833 -26.06 -6.99 12.01
N ALA A 834 -26.66 -5.87 12.46
CA ALA A 834 -28.04 -5.51 12.16
C ALA A 834 -28.27 -5.04 10.71
N THR A 835 -27.22 -4.65 9.99
CA THR A 835 -27.33 -4.25 8.58
C THR A 835 -27.05 -5.39 7.60
N ARG A 836 -26.61 -6.54 8.12
CA ARG A 836 -26.27 -7.71 7.31
C ARG A 836 -27.51 -8.32 6.66
N GLN A 837 -27.38 -8.70 5.39
CA GLN A 837 -28.41 -9.42 4.64
C GLN A 837 -27.76 -10.59 3.89
N GLU A 838 -28.26 -11.79 4.17
CA GLU A 838 -27.87 -13.01 3.48
C GLU A 838 -29.04 -13.43 2.58
N ILE A 839 -28.76 -13.62 1.29
CA ILE A 839 -29.76 -13.92 0.27
C ILE A 839 -29.35 -15.22 -0.42
N ASP A 840 -29.81 -16.34 0.09
CA ASP A 840 -29.60 -17.65 -0.54
C ASP A 840 -30.78 -18.05 -1.41
N PHE A 841 -30.51 -18.93 -2.37
CA PHE A 841 -31.53 -19.34 -3.32
C PHE A 841 -32.71 -20.08 -2.68
N ALA A 842 -32.48 -20.99 -1.74
CA ALA A 842 -33.52 -21.88 -1.24
C ALA A 842 -34.57 -21.13 -0.38
N ARG A 843 -34.13 -20.18 0.45
CA ARG A 843 -35.03 -19.43 1.33
C ARG A 843 -35.58 -18.15 0.72
N ALA A 844 -34.77 -17.43 -0.06
CA ALA A 844 -35.16 -16.11 -0.54
C ALA A 844 -35.64 -16.12 -2.00
N VAL A 845 -34.98 -16.87 -2.89
CA VAL A 845 -35.28 -16.84 -4.33
C VAL A 845 -36.33 -17.86 -4.73
N TRP A 846 -36.23 -19.08 -4.20
CA TRP A 846 -37.11 -20.18 -4.56
C TRP A 846 -38.59 -19.86 -4.32
N PRO A 847 -39.02 -19.27 -3.19
CA PRO A 847 -40.43 -18.90 -3.01
C PRO A 847 -40.96 -17.96 -4.11
N ILE A 848 -40.11 -17.06 -4.61
CA ILE A 848 -40.45 -16.14 -5.71
C ILE A 848 -40.59 -16.93 -7.01
N ILE A 849 -39.60 -17.77 -7.34
CA ILE A 849 -39.62 -18.59 -8.57
C ILE A 849 -40.80 -19.57 -8.57
N GLU A 850 -41.02 -20.24 -7.44
CA GLU A 850 -42.11 -21.19 -7.23
C GLU A 850 -43.46 -20.51 -7.45
N GLN A 851 -43.70 -19.37 -6.81
CA GLN A 851 -44.99 -18.69 -6.89
C GLN A 851 -45.23 -17.97 -8.22
N ARG A 852 -44.20 -17.30 -8.77
CA ARG A 852 -44.35 -16.39 -9.92
C ARG A 852 -44.04 -17.03 -11.26
N CYS A 853 -43.26 -18.12 -11.30
CA CYS A 853 -42.80 -18.74 -12.53
C CYS A 853 -43.29 -20.19 -12.67
N ALA A 854 -43.01 -21.03 -11.67
CA ALA A 854 -43.28 -22.46 -11.74
C ALA A 854 -44.78 -22.78 -11.59
N ASN A 855 -45.39 -22.36 -10.48
CA ASN A 855 -46.82 -22.57 -10.19
C ASN A 855 -47.76 -21.70 -11.03
N ALA A 856 -47.23 -20.68 -11.72
CA ALA A 856 -47.99 -19.89 -12.69
C ALA A 856 -48.32 -20.67 -13.98
N GLY A 857 -47.82 -21.90 -14.13
CA GLY A 857 -48.13 -22.81 -15.25
C GLY A 857 -47.25 -22.62 -16.50
N CYS A 858 -46.32 -21.67 -16.51
CA CYS A 858 -45.44 -21.38 -17.65
C CYS A 858 -44.12 -22.16 -17.61
N HIS A 859 -43.55 -22.36 -16.41
CA HIS A 859 -42.22 -22.95 -16.19
C HIS A 859 -42.22 -24.22 -15.31
N GLY A 860 -43.39 -24.81 -15.06
CA GLY A 860 -43.52 -26.10 -14.36
C GLY A 860 -43.25 -27.32 -15.25
N ALA A 861 -43.39 -28.53 -14.70
CA ALA A 861 -43.09 -29.80 -15.40
C ALA A 861 -43.82 -30.02 -16.75
N THR A 862 -44.98 -29.39 -16.93
CA THR A 862 -45.80 -29.46 -18.17
C THR A 862 -45.77 -28.17 -18.99
N GLY A 863 -44.94 -27.20 -18.59
CA GLY A 863 -44.80 -25.91 -19.27
C GLY A 863 -44.07 -26.01 -20.61
N THR A 864 -44.15 -24.95 -21.41
CA THR A 864 -43.45 -24.84 -22.71
C THR A 864 -42.10 -24.13 -22.60
N GLY A 865 -41.76 -23.59 -21.43
CA GLY A 865 -40.55 -22.82 -21.16
C GLY A 865 -39.43 -23.63 -20.49
N LEU A 866 -38.48 -22.90 -19.88
CA LEU A 866 -37.47 -23.45 -18.98
C LEU A 866 -38.16 -24.20 -17.83
N VAL A 867 -37.77 -25.45 -17.56
CA VAL A 867 -38.33 -26.22 -16.44
C VAL A 867 -37.65 -25.79 -15.14
N LEU A 868 -38.42 -25.25 -14.21
CA LEU A 868 -37.95 -24.70 -12.93
C LEU A 868 -38.46 -25.51 -11.73
N GLU A 869 -38.66 -26.81 -11.89
CA GLU A 869 -39.05 -27.72 -10.81
C GLU A 869 -38.32 -29.06 -10.95
N PRO A 870 -37.93 -29.72 -9.83
CA PRO A 870 -37.98 -29.24 -8.44
C PRO A 870 -36.88 -28.18 -8.14
N VAL A 871 -36.84 -27.63 -6.92
CA VAL A 871 -35.95 -26.52 -6.50
C VAL A 871 -34.48 -26.66 -6.95
N GLN A 872 -33.88 -27.86 -6.84
CA GLN A 872 -32.50 -28.09 -7.27
C GLN A 872 -32.33 -27.99 -8.78
N ALA A 873 -33.32 -28.47 -9.55
CA ALA A 873 -33.31 -28.35 -11.01
C ALA A 873 -33.50 -26.89 -11.44
N ALA A 874 -34.32 -26.12 -10.71
CA ALA A 874 -34.51 -24.70 -10.95
C ALA A 874 -33.20 -23.92 -10.81
N TYR A 875 -32.45 -24.16 -9.74
CA TYR A 875 -31.15 -23.54 -9.51
C TYR A 875 -30.17 -23.84 -10.65
N GLY A 876 -30.01 -25.13 -11.01
CA GLY A 876 -29.13 -25.54 -12.12
C GLY A 876 -29.56 -24.98 -13.47
N ALA A 877 -30.87 -24.89 -13.73
CA ALA A 877 -31.44 -24.36 -14.96
C ALA A 877 -31.13 -22.86 -15.15
N LEU A 878 -31.12 -22.08 -14.07
CA LEU A 878 -30.79 -20.64 -14.11
C LEU A 878 -29.30 -20.38 -14.31
N LEU A 879 -28.43 -21.26 -13.80
CA LEU A 879 -26.97 -21.12 -13.91
C LEU A 879 -26.37 -21.83 -15.13
N VAL A 880 -27.20 -22.32 -16.05
CA VAL A 880 -26.74 -23.05 -17.22
C VAL A 880 -25.86 -22.17 -18.12
N GLU A 881 -24.80 -22.78 -18.63
CA GLU A 881 -23.91 -22.16 -19.63
C GLU A 881 -24.66 -21.90 -20.95
N GLY A 882 -24.24 -20.85 -21.65
CA GLY A 882 -24.80 -20.51 -22.96
C GLY A 882 -24.74 -19.02 -23.26
N TYR A 883 -25.31 -18.65 -24.40
CA TYR A 883 -25.44 -17.25 -24.79
C TYR A 883 -26.76 -16.66 -24.26
N GLY A 884 -26.67 -15.57 -23.52
CA GLY A 884 -27.84 -14.85 -23.02
C GLY A 884 -27.48 -13.76 -22.03
N SER A 885 -26.58 -14.08 -21.11
CA SER A 885 -26.06 -13.22 -20.05
C SER A 885 -24.55 -13.05 -20.21
N GLY A 886 -23.94 -12.15 -19.44
CA GLY A 886 -22.48 -12.07 -19.32
C GLY A 886 -21.88 -13.38 -18.78
N GLY A 887 -20.55 -13.52 -18.90
CA GLY A 887 -19.83 -14.68 -18.35
C GLY A 887 -20.14 -16.02 -19.03
N ALA A 888 -20.58 -16.00 -20.29
CA ALA A 888 -21.01 -17.21 -21.03
C ALA A 888 -22.13 -18.00 -20.33
N ARG A 889 -23.03 -17.29 -19.64
CA ARG A 889 -24.21 -17.87 -18.98
C ARG A 889 -25.48 -17.56 -19.76
N LYS A 890 -26.50 -18.42 -19.65
CA LYS A 890 -27.76 -18.23 -20.38
C LYS A 890 -28.71 -17.23 -19.71
N TYR A 891 -28.86 -17.28 -18.39
CA TYR A 891 -29.87 -16.47 -17.67
C TYR A 891 -29.30 -15.58 -16.55
N VAL A 892 -28.22 -16.02 -15.88
CA VAL A 892 -27.63 -15.33 -14.73
C VAL A 892 -26.13 -15.19 -14.91
N ASP A 893 -25.61 -13.97 -14.89
CA ASP A 893 -24.17 -13.67 -14.89
C ASP A 893 -23.59 -13.79 -13.47
N VAL A 894 -23.42 -15.04 -13.03
CA VAL A 894 -22.76 -15.35 -11.76
C VAL A 894 -21.25 -15.16 -11.83
N THR A 895 -20.63 -15.30 -13.01
CA THR A 895 -19.17 -15.18 -13.21
C THR A 895 -18.66 -13.80 -12.83
N HIS A 896 -19.38 -12.74 -13.23
CA HIS A 896 -19.03 -11.37 -12.86
C HIS A 896 -19.83 -10.85 -11.66
N THR A 897 -20.77 -11.64 -11.12
CA THR A 897 -21.72 -11.25 -10.06
C THR A 897 -22.46 -9.96 -10.41
N GLN A 898 -23.09 -9.91 -11.59
CA GLN A 898 -23.76 -8.70 -12.12
C GLN A 898 -25.20 -8.98 -12.52
N ALA A 899 -26.14 -8.28 -11.88
CA ALA A 899 -27.56 -8.40 -12.22
C ALA A 899 -27.86 -7.76 -13.58
N ARG A 900 -27.24 -6.62 -13.90
CA ARG A 900 -27.52 -5.88 -15.15
C ARG A 900 -27.17 -6.63 -16.42
N SER A 901 -26.14 -7.49 -16.36
CA SER A 901 -25.72 -8.36 -17.47
C SER A 901 -26.45 -9.71 -17.49
N SER A 902 -27.42 -9.91 -16.59
CA SER A 902 -28.21 -11.14 -16.50
C SER A 902 -29.51 -11.01 -17.28
N TYR A 903 -29.72 -11.89 -18.26
CA TYR A 903 -30.93 -11.88 -19.09
C TYR A 903 -32.21 -12.08 -18.28
N LEU A 904 -32.14 -12.84 -17.19
CA LEU A 904 -33.24 -12.98 -16.25
C LEU A 904 -33.69 -11.62 -15.71
N ILE A 905 -32.75 -10.73 -15.40
CA ILE A 905 -33.05 -9.43 -14.80
C ILE A 905 -33.72 -8.51 -15.81
N GLU A 906 -33.30 -8.52 -17.07
CA GLU A 906 -34.00 -7.78 -18.13
C GLU A 906 -35.44 -8.27 -18.35
N LEU A 907 -35.67 -9.59 -18.24
CA LEU A 907 -37.02 -10.16 -18.32
C LEU A 907 -37.90 -9.73 -17.14
N VAL A 908 -37.41 -9.74 -15.90
CA VAL A 908 -38.23 -9.37 -14.72
C VAL A 908 -38.44 -7.86 -14.55
N TYR A 909 -37.57 -7.04 -15.14
CA TYR A 909 -37.72 -5.58 -15.21
C TYR A 909 -38.37 -5.10 -16.52
N GLU A 910 -38.57 -5.99 -17.48
CA GLU A 910 -39.15 -5.70 -18.81
C GLU A 910 -38.44 -4.54 -19.54
N ARG A 911 -37.11 -4.47 -19.40
CA ARG A 911 -36.29 -3.43 -20.02
C ARG A 911 -34.91 -3.96 -20.39
N GLU A 912 -34.37 -3.47 -21.50
CA GLU A 912 -32.99 -3.74 -21.92
C GLU A 912 -32.02 -3.09 -20.91
N LEU A 913 -30.98 -3.84 -20.52
CA LEU A 913 -29.91 -3.41 -19.64
C LEU A 913 -28.56 -3.68 -20.33
N ASP A 914 -27.74 -4.56 -19.74
CA ASP A 914 -26.38 -4.83 -20.18
C ASP A 914 -26.22 -6.30 -20.63
N ALA A 915 -27.31 -7.09 -20.73
CA ALA A 915 -27.24 -8.47 -21.18
C ALA A 915 -26.89 -8.53 -22.69
N PRO A 916 -26.06 -9.49 -23.13
CA PRO A 916 -25.64 -9.58 -24.53
C PRO A 916 -26.77 -9.99 -25.47
N ARG A 917 -27.83 -10.62 -24.95
CA ARG A 917 -28.98 -11.07 -25.72
C ARG A 917 -30.10 -10.03 -25.63
N ALA A 918 -30.58 -9.61 -26.79
CA ALA A 918 -31.72 -8.71 -26.91
C ALA A 918 -32.95 -9.22 -26.14
N LEU A 919 -33.59 -8.31 -25.42
CA LEU A 919 -34.83 -8.59 -24.70
C LEU A 919 -35.94 -8.99 -25.68
N ILE A 920 -36.68 -10.04 -25.31
CA ILE A 920 -37.88 -10.46 -26.01
C ILE A 920 -39.10 -10.13 -25.16
N ALA A 921 -40.26 -10.02 -25.81
CA ALA A 921 -41.52 -9.88 -25.08
C ALA A 921 -41.75 -11.08 -24.15
N HIS A 922 -41.93 -10.80 -22.87
CA HIS A 922 -42.27 -11.76 -21.83
C HIS A 922 -43.60 -11.34 -21.19
N PRO A 923 -44.51 -12.27 -20.84
CA PRO A 923 -45.70 -11.92 -20.06
C PRO A 923 -45.33 -11.20 -18.76
N ALA A 924 -46.10 -10.18 -18.39
CA ALA A 924 -45.86 -9.42 -17.17
C ALA A 924 -45.90 -10.36 -15.96
N LEU A 925 -44.82 -10.37 -15.18
CA LEU A 925 -44.61 -11.33 -14.10
C LEU A 925 -45.23 -10.91 -12.76
N GLY A 926 -45.60 -9.63 -12.63
CA GLY A 926 -46.24 -9.10 -11.42
C GLY A 926 -45.37 -9.17 -10.17
N LEU A 927 -44.04 -9.18 -10.30
CA LEU A 927 -43.12 -9.07 -9.18
C LEU A 927 -43.18 -7.64 -8.61
N SER A 928 -43.21 -7.57 -7.28
CA SER A 928 -42.94 -6.36 -6.52
C SER A 928 -41.48 -5.92 -6.65
N ASP A 929 -41.20 -4.66 -6.33
CA ASP A 929 -39.83 -4.15 -6.33
C ASP A 929 -38.94 -4.87 -5.30
N GLU A 930 -39.51 -5.34 -4.20
CA GLU A 930 -38.80 -6.15 -3.20
C GLU A 930 -38.41 -7.52 -3.75
N GLU A 931 -39.34 -8.23 -4.40
CA GLU A 931 -39.06 -9.52 -5.04
C GLU A 931 -37.98 -9.38 -6.13
N ARG A 932 -38.05 -8.32 -6.95
CA ARG A 932 -37.00 -8.03 -7.94
C ARG A 932 -35.65 -7.78 -7.30
N LEU A 933 -35.62 -7.01 -6.21
CA LEU A 933 -34.39 -6.68 -5.50
C LEU A 933 -33.76 -7.91 -4.83
N VAL A 934 -34.56 -8.87 -4.37
CA VAL A 934 -34.06 -10.17 -3.88
C VAL A 934 -33.31 -10.91 -5.00
N LEU A 935 -33.85 -10.95 -6.22
CA LEU A 935 -33.17 -11.57 -7.37
C LEU A 935 -31.85 -10.86 -7.70
N VAL A 936 -31.86 -9.52 -7.74
CA VAL A 936 -30.66 -8.70 -7.98
C VAL A 936 -29.59 -9.01 -6.95
N ARG A 937 -29.93 -8.94 -5.66
CA ARG A 937 -28.98 -9.15 -4.55
C ARG A 937 -28.45 -10.58 -4.50
N TRP A 938 -29.29 -11.57 -4.79
CA TRP A 938 -28.84 -12.96 -4.90
C TRP A 938 -27.75 -13.11 -5.96
N ILE A 939 -27.97 -12.60 -7.18
CA ILE A 939 -26.97 -12.66 -8.27
C ILE A 939 -25.68 -11.95 -7.87
N GLU A 940 -25.78 -10.74 -7.33
CA GLU A 940 -24.62 -9.87 -7.04
C GLU A 940 -23.84 -10.27 -5.77
N THR A 941 -24.37 -11.22 -4.99
CA THR A 941 -23.69 -11.89 -3.86
C THR A 941 -23.20 -13.30 -4.19
N GLY A 942 -23.14 -13.65 -5.48
CA GLY A 942 -22.56 -14.90 -5.97
C GLY A 942 -23.56 -16.00 -6.31
N ALA A 943 -24.86 -15.67 -6.34
CA ALA A 943 -25.95 -16.57 -6.70
C ALA A 943 -25.90 -17.92 -5.95
N HIS A 944 -25.60 -17.90 -4.65
CA HIS A 944 -25.31 -19.11 -3.87
C HIS A 944 -26.57 -19.92 -3.48
N TYR A 945 -26.37 -21.21 -3.22
CA TYR A 945 -27.39 -22.17 -2.78
C TYR A 945 -26.94 -22.84 -1.49
N LEU A 946 -27.53 -22.44 -0.35
CA LEU A 946 -27.30 -23.08 0.94
C LEU A 946 -28.45 -24.05 1.21
N LEU A 947 -28.15 -25.35 1.28
CA LEU A 947 -29.09 -26.33 1.86
C LEU A 947 -29.01 -26.18 3.37
N GLU A 948 -30.07 -25.73 4.04
CA GLU A 948 -30.03 -25.53 5.48
C GLU A 948 -29.76 -26.81 6.27
N GLU A 949 -28.93 -26.63 7.31
CA GLU A 949 -28.60 -27.49 8.45
C GLU A 949 -29.76 -27.57 9.48
N HIS A 950 -31.02 -27.74 9.03
CA HIS A 950 -32.16 -27.97 9.93
C HIS A 950 -32.75 -29.38 9.76
N GLN A 951 -31.90 -30.38 10.02
CA GLN A 951 -32.32 -31.69 10.54
C GLN A 951 -31.63 -31.96 11.87
#